data_AF-A0A9P0CE18-F1
#
_entry.id   AF-A0A9P0CE18-F1
#
_cell.length_a   1.000
_cell.length_b   1.000
_cell.length_c   1.000
_cell.angle_alpha   90.00
_cell.angle_beta   90.00
_cell.angle_gamma   90.00
#
_symmetry.space_group_name_H-M   'P 1'
#
loop_
_entity.id
_entity.type
_entity.pdbx_description
1 polymer ?
#
loop_
_entity_poly.entity_id
_entity_poly.type
_entity_poly.pdbx_seq_one_letter_code
_entity_poly.pdbx_strand_id
1 'polypeptide(L)'
;MDIMVDTLSPLSLLPISTSKLDEKLPQLILLSSRTENGIEDVFRRLRTTKATPEFAFLLNNVFRKAMKGHMYRGFTMASPGIPNIPHKTMKVEKHDRPIWYVFSGMGSQWPGMGLLLLHVPVFRAALERCDRVLKPRGIDIFEVLTSKDEAINDNIIHSFVAISSVQIGLTEVLRALKLEPNGVIGHSVGELGCAYADNCLTIEQTILSAYARGKAVMESTLIEGTMAAVGLGYHDIRDSVPKSIDIGCRNSSTSCTISGPAADVEAYVSKLTSKGVFAKNVSASGIAYHSRYLEPAAPLILKYLREHIRPTGGMAQGQGHCSPEYHLNNMMSPVLFEDVLKRIPSHAVVIEIAPHGLLQAILKREIPDRAHVPLTKRSTTGDGARFLLDAIGQMYLLGLEPDVNSLYPPIQFPVPCDTPSLQPFVTWEHSEAYPPPEALRELVASRKLKPDKVFTLGQVEDMLKQYEKKGIPVLQLSLFLAETWKLLSAINKKSVHELPVIFEDVQTFSEINFSTEGFSNIWVQILPGAGDFAVFQEFIEERPTAFGMETRVKNKNNKDTLLMQGKIVIWEEPKKTSQLEDFLKNNEFYHTLKSDEFSEGSKIDYFINSVVRHFECDGVTVDLFKTQPIREELQSLHNIQTEHLTFVPYAENSFKDQYEFVRTSLQLIVENSGKVGHTNDEPLEIQIFGGNNEKEYSLLLKMFTEVLRSDDNDLKVKLTPTNLPKISESNLKANLHFVSDLRAVTALAPSNDSIISYIFVTIPAKIHMKDVLDAALRSNNHYELVFEQIFGSLRFGLLKTIIPEKELRVFQVTNNLSSTLELLKSEKILEDENVILVIPNSQFNAQILEF
;
A
#
# COMPACT_ATOMS: atom_id res chain seq x y z
N MET A 1 30.30 -25.16 -60.74
CA MET A 1 31.33 -24.12 -60.49
C MET A 1 30.66 -22.77 -60.40
N ASP A 2 29.62 -22.64 -59.59
CA ASP A 2 29.59 -22.69 -58.10
C ASP A 2 29.58 -21.26 -57.58
N ILE A 3 28.40 -20.66 -57.69
CA ILE A 3 27.94 -19.65 -56.74
C ILE A 3 27.03 -20.45 -55.80
N MET A 4 27.62 -21.05 -54.76
CA MET A 4 26.88 -21.49 -53.59
C MET A 4 27.08 -20.47 -52.49
N VAL A 5 25.94 -19.89 -52.14
CA VAL A 5 25.64 -19.09 -50.97
C VAL A 5 25.99 -19.92 -49.72
N ASP A 6 27.04 -19.53 -48.98
CA ASP A 6 27.19 -19.91 -47.59
C ASP A 6 26.45 -18.88 -46.73
N THR A 7 25.19 -19.22 -46.44
CA THR A 7 24.40 -18.64 -45.36
C THR A 7 25.08 -18.95 -44.02
N LEU A 8 25.98 -18.08 -43.58
CA LEU A 8 26.33 -18.00 -42.16
C LEU A 8 25.08 -17.50 -41.42
N SER A 9 24.54 -18.35 -40.53
CA SER A 9 23.41 -18.00 -39.67
C SER A 9 23.72 -16.71 -38.88
N PRO A 10 22.73 -15.84 -38.59
CA PRO A 10 22.95 -14.64 -37.78
C PRO A 10 23.26 -14.91 -36.29
N LEU A 11 23.40 -16.18 -35.88
CA LEU A 11 23.64 -16.59 -34.49
C LEU A 11 25.12 -16.53 -34.04
N SER A 12 26.07 -16.23 -34.94
CA SER A 12 27.51 -16.30 -34.63
C SER A 12 28.18 -15.00 -34.18
N LEU A 13 27.42 -13.92 -33.94
CA LEU A 13 27.94 -12.62 -33.46
C LEU A 13 27.20 -12.08 -32.24
N LEU A 14 26.65 -12.96 -31.38
CA LEU A 14 26.11 -12.52 -30.11
C LEU A 14 27.26 -12.32 -29.10
N PRO A 15 27.39 -11.15 -28.46
CA PRO A 15 28.47 -10.90 -27.51
C PRO A 15 28.35 -11.84 -26.32
N ILE A 16 29.45 -12.55 -26.03
CA ILE A 16 29.66 -13.33 -24.81
C ILE A 16 30.13 -12.37 -23.71
N SER A 17 29.70 -12.55 -22.47
CA SER A 17 30.15 -11.72 -21.36
C SER A 17 31.68 -11.77 -21.22
N THR A 18 32.34 -10.63 -21.42
CA THR A 18 33.79 -10.44 -21.18
C THR A 18 34.06 -9.94 -19.77
N SER A 19 33.02 -9.57 -19.03
CA SER A 19 33.11 -9.02 -17.69
C SER A 19 33.34 -10.16 -16.69
N LYS A 20 34.36 -10.01 -15.84
CA LYS A 20 34.67 -10.95 -14.77
C LYS A 20 34.28 -10.32 -13.44
N LEU A 21 33.88 -11.16 -12.49
CA LEU A 21 33.71 -10.73 -11.10
C LEU A 21 35.05 -10.17 -10.59
N ASP A 22 34.98 -9.10 -9.80
CA ASP A 22 36.17 -8.52 -9.17
C ASP A 22 36.54 -9.33 -7.92
N GLU A 23 37.81 -9.75 -7.82
CA GLU A 23 38.31 -10.45 -6.64
C GLU A 23 38.37 -9.54 -5.40
N LYS A 24 38.64 -8.25 -5.61
CA LYS A 24 38.82 -7.25 -4.56
C LYS A 24 37.51 -6.62 -4.09
N LEU A 25 36.48 -6.62 -4.95
CA LEU A 25 35.11 -6.27 -4.61
C LEU A 25 34.15 -7.39 -5.05
N PRO A 26 33.94 -8.41 -4.20
CA PRO A 26 32.99 -9.48 -4.49
C PRO A 26 31.59 -8.96 -4.83
N GLN A 27 30.88 -9.68 -5.69
CA GLN A 27 29.55 -9.32 -6.12
C GLN A 27 28.52 -9.79 -5.09
N LEU A 28 27.84 -8.86 -4.43
CA LEU A 28 26.77 -9.13 -3.49
C LEU A 28 25.51 -9.55 -4.28
N ILE A 29 24.97 -10.71 -3.93
CA ILE A 29 23.77 -11.28 -4.54
C ILE A 29 22.70 -11.41 -3.47
N LEU A 30 21.55 -10.79 -3.71
CA LEU A 30 20.36 -10.82 -2.86
C LEU A 30 19.36 -11.83 -3.42
N LEU A 31 18.70 -12.57 -2.53
CA LEU A 31 17.70 -13.57 -2.85
C LEU A 31 16.56 -13.53 -1.83
N SER A 32 15.38 -13.99 -2.23
CA SER A 32 14.28 -14.26 -1.30
C SER A 32 13.46 -15.46 -1.76
N SER A 33 12.78 -16.09 -0.81
CA SER A 33 11.93 -17.26 -1.07
C SER A 33 10.70 -17.24 -0.15
N ARG A 34 9.68 -18.00 -0.54
CA ARG A 34 8.48 -18.27 0.28
C ARG A 34 8.79 -19.14 1.49
N THR A 35 9.82 -19.98 1.41
CA THR A 35 10.09 -21.03 2.41
C THR A 35 11.57 -21.12 2.74
N GLU A 36 11.89 -21.70 3.89
CA GLU A 36 13.28 -21.94 4.32
C GLU A 36 14.00 -22.90 3.38
N ASN A 37 13.36 -24.03 3.06
CA ASN A 37 13.91 -25.01 2.13
C ASN A 37 14.10 -24.42 0.72
N GLY A 38 13.16 -23.58 0.28
CA GLY A 38 13.21 -22.90 -1.01
C GLY A 38 14.43 -22.01 -1.13
N ILE A 39 14.75 -21.21 -0.09
CA ILE A 39 15.93 -20.33 -0.16
C ILE A 39 17.25 -21.13 -0.15
N GLU A 40 17.32 -22.22 0.61
CA GLU A 40 18.49 -23.11 0.62
C GLU A 40 18.69 -23.82 -0.73
N ASP A 41 17.61 -24.22 -1.39
CA ASP A 41 17.64 -24.79 -2.74
C ASP A 41 18.18 -23.80 -3.78
N VAL A 42 17.77 -22.53 -3.68
CA VAL A 42 18.27 -21.46 -4.56
C VAL A 42 19.78 -21.26 -4.36
N PHE A 43 20.27 -21.22 -3.11
CA PHE A 43 21.72 -21.15 -2.86
C PHE A 43 22.48 -22.36 -3.39
N ARG A 44 21.90 -23.57 -3.29
CA ARG A 44 22.51 -24.78 -3.87
C ARG A 44 22.65 -24.67 -5.39
N ARG A 45 21.64 -24.15 -6.09
CA ARG A 45 21.68 -23.90 -7.55
C ARG A 45 22.69 -22.82 -7.92
N LEU A 46 22.81 -21.79 -7.08
CA LEU A 46 23.76 -20.69 -7.30
C LEU A 46 25.22 -21.18 -7.30
N ARG A 47 25.57 -22.15 -6.45
CA ARG A 47 26.94 -22.72 -6.37
C ARG A 47 27.41 -23.38 -7.66
N THR A 48 26.50 -23.93 -8.46
CA THR A 48 26.80 -24.58 -9.74
C THR A 48 26.60 -23.65 -10.94
N THR A 49 26.18 -22.40 -10.70
CA THR A 49 25.87 -21.44 -11.76
C THR A 49 27.04 -20.51 -11.99
N LYS A 50 27.37 -20.22 -13.25
CA LYS A 50 28.36 -19.21 -13.62
C LYS A 50 27.84 -17.82 -13.25
N ALA A 51 28.21 -17.32 -12.07
CA ALA A 51 27.86 -15.97 -11.65
C ALA A 51 28.68 -14.94 -12.44
N THR A 52 28.00 -14.17 -13.30
CA THR A 52 28.56 -12.99 -13.97
C THR A 52 28.02 -11.70 -13.33
N PRO A 53 28.67 -10.54 -13.53
CA PRO A 53 28.13 -9.25 -13.09
C PRO A 53 26.72 -8.98 -13.62
N GLU A 54 26.42 -9.34 -14.88
CA GLU A 54 25.10 -9.15 -15.48
C GLU A 54 24.05 -10.03 -14.80
N PHE A 55 24.38 -11.28 -14.52
CA PHE A 55 23.50 -12.22 -13.83
C PHE A 55 23.17 -11.74 -12.41
N ALA A 56 24.19 -11.31 -11.65
CA ALA A 56 23.99 -10.76 -10.31
C ALA A 56 23.14 -9.48 -10.33
N PHE A 57 23.39 -8.59 -11.28
CA PHE A 57 22.61 -7.36 -11.47
C PHE A 57 21.13 -7.67 -11.67
N LEU A 58 20.82 -8.64 -12.53
CA LEU A 58 19.46 -9.08 -12.82
C LEU A 58 18.79 -9.72 -11.58
N LEU A 59 19.48 -10.63 -10.88
CA LEU A 59 18.96 -11.22 -9.62
C LEU A 59 18.65 -10.14 -8.58
N ASN A 60 19.58 -9.22 -8.36
CA ASN A 60 19.41 -8.14 -7.39
C ASN A 60 18.21 -7.24 -7.74
N ASN A 61 17.96 -6.97 -9.03
CA ASN A 61 16.78 -6.18 -9.42
C ASN A 61 15.45 -6.89 -9.10
N VAL A 62 15.42 -8.23 -9.17
CA VAL A 62 14.24 -9.03 -8.79
C VAL A 62 14.08 -9.04 -7.27
N PHE A 63 15.15 -9.36 -6.55
CA PHE A 63 15.06 -9.73 -5.13
C PHE A 63 15.34 -8.60 -4.14
N ARG A 64 15.82 -7.41 -4.56
CA ARG A 64 16.09 -6.29 -3.64
C ARG A 64 14.84 -5.81 -2.88
N LYS A 65 13.66 -5.90 -3.50
CA LYS A 65 12.40 -5.43 -2.93
C LYS A 65 11.69 -6.54 -2.15
N ALA A 66 10.90 -6.15 -1.15
CA ALA A 66 9.96 -7.05 -0.50
C ALA A 66 8.95 -7.61 -1.52
N MET A 67 8.92 -8.94 -1.64
CA MET A 67 7.98 -9.66 -2.50
C MET A 67 6.86 -10.26 -1.65
N LYS A 68 5.61 -10.10 -2.08
CA LYS A 68 4.43 -10.62 -1.34
C LYS A 68 4.53 -12.14 -1.18
N GLY A 69 4.52 -12.59 0.07
CA GLY A 69 4.59 -14.00 0.44
C GLY A 69 5.99 -14.61 0.43
N HIS A 70 7.05 -13.82 0.18
CA HIS A 70 8.42 -14.27 0.42
C HIS A 70 8.76 -14.07 1.89
N MET A 71 8.77 -15.16 2.65
CA MET A 71 8.98 -15.14 4.10
C MET A 71 10.45 -15.24 4.49
N TYR A 72 11.36 -15.50 3.56
CA TYR A 72 12.78 -15.65 3.82
C TYR A 72 13.59 -14.77 2.87
N ARG A 73 14.59 -14.08 3.42
CA ARG A 73 15.60 -13.33 2.67
C ARG A 73 16.96 -13.97 2.89
N GLY A 74 17.84 -13.83 1.89
CA GLY A 74 19.19 -14.36 1.94
C GLY A 74 20.15 -13.57 1.08
N PHE A 75 21.43 -13.59 1.44
CA PHE A 75 22.48 -13.03 0.58
C PHE A 75 23.75 -13.88 0.57
N THR A 76 24.56 -13.69 -0.47
CA THR A 76 25.91 -14.24 -0.58
C THR A 76 26.81 -13.30 -1.40
N MET A 77 28.12 -13.59 -1.45
CA MET A 77 29.14 -12.75 -2.09
C MET A 77 29.90 -13.53 -3.16
N ALA A 78 29.49 -13.46 -4.42
CA ALA A 78 30.14 -14.14 -5.54
C ALA A 78 31.55 -13.60 -5.82
N SER A 79 32.51 -14.49 -6.09
CA SER A 79 33.90 -14.16 -6.47
C SER A 79 34.44 -15.18 -7.48
N PRO A 80 35.43 -14.81 -8.31
CA PRO A 80 36.07 -15.76 -9.25
C PRO A 80 36.62 -17.00 -8.53
N GLY A 81 36.34 -18.18 -9.07
CA GLY A 81 37.01 -19.43 -8.66
C GLY A 81 36.64 -19.99 -7.28
N ILE A 82 35.66 -19.41 -6.57
CA ILE A 82 35.24 -19.90 -5.23
C ILE A 82 33.83 -20.51 -5.32
N PRO A 83 33.71 -21.86 -5.41
CA PRO A 83 32.42 -22.52 -5.59
C PRO A 83 31.57 -22.65 -4.32
N ASN A 84 32.08 -22.23 -3.15
CA ASN A 84 31.45 -22.51 -1.85
C ASN A 84 31.49 -21.28 -0.92
N ILE A 85 30.75 -20.25 -1.29
CA ILE A 85 30.69 -19.00 -0.54
C ILE A 85 29.65 -19.14 0.57
N PRO A 86 29.97 -18.78 1.83
CA PRO A 86 28.99 -18.72 2.89
C PRO A 86 27.81 -17.85 2.49
N HIS A 87 26.60 -18.31 2.79
CA HIS A 87 25.39 -17.54 2.63
C HIS A 87 24.72 -17.36 3.99
N LYS A 88 23.93 -16.30 4.12
CA LYS A 88 23.14 -16.05 5.33
C LYS A 88 21.68 -15.91 4.93
N THR A 89 20.80 -16.51 5.73
CA THR A 89 19.35 -16.44 5.55
C THR A 89 18.68 -15.96 6.83
N MET A 90 17.52 -15.35 6.68
CA MET A 90 16.69 -14.90 7.80
C MET A 90 15.23 -14.94 7.39
N LYS A 91 14.36 -15.35 8.32
CA LYS A 91 12.91 -15.17 8.17
C LYS A 91 12.57 -13.68 8.30
N VAL A 92 11.82 -13.15 7.36
CA VAL A 92 11.44 -11.73 7.34
C VAL A 92 10.39 -11.48 8.41
N GLU A 93 10.70 -10.58 9.34
CA GLU A 93 9.71 -10.02 10.27
C GLU A 93 9.03 -8.82 9.61
N LYS A 94 7.69 -8.73 9.69
CA LYS A 94 6.93 -7.61 9.12
C LYS A 94 7.03 -6.38 10.04
N HIS A 95 8.13 -5.65 9.93
CA HIS A 95 8.28 -4.36 10.59
C HIS A 95 8.87 -3.34 9.61
N ASP A 96 8.23 -2.18 9.49
CA ASP A 96 8.92 -1.00 8.97
C ASP A 96 9.97 -0.60 10.01
N ARG A 97 11.25 -0.63 9.64
CA ARG A 97 12.36 -0.46 10.58
C ARG A 97 13.09 0.84 10.30
N PRO A 98 12.97 1.86 11.17
CA PRO A 98 13.62 3.13 10.93
C PRO A 98 15.14 2.98 10.98
N ILE A 99 15.82 3.62 10.04
CA ILE A 99 17.27 3.61 9.92
C ILE A 99 17.84 4.73 10.78
N TRP A 100 18.77 4.38 11.68
CA TRP A 100 19.47 5.35 12.52
C TRP A 100 20.97 5.28 12.27
N TYR A 101 21.56 6.38 11.84
CA TYR A 101 23.02 6.46 11.70
C TYR A 101 23.65 6.89 13.00
N VAL A 102 24.71 6.20 13.40
CA VAL A 102 25.53 6.55 14.56
C VAL A 102 26.97 6.77 14.09
N PHE A 103 27.45 8.00 14.24
CA PHE A 103 28.80 8.38 13.83
C PHE A 103 29.74 8.37 15.03
N SER A 104 30.73 7.48 15.01
CA SER A 104 31.69 7.35 16.11
C SER A 104 32.77 8.43 16.07
N GLY A 105 33.32 8.77 17.23
CA GLY A 105 34.28 9.85 17.38
C GLY A 105 35.75 9.41 17.31
N MET A 106 36.60 10.20 17.98
CA MET A 106 38.01 9.91 18.21
C MET A 106 38.21 8.53 18.88
N GLY A 107 39.31 7.88 18.56
CA GLY A 107 39.63 6.50 18.96
C GLY A 107 39.15 5.44 17.95
N SER A 108 38.38 5.83 16.93
CA SER A 108 37.97 4.94 15.84
C SER A 108 39.01 4.85 14.71
N GLN A 109 39.98 5.77 14.68
CA GLN A 109 41.04 5.80 13.68
C GLN A 109 42.11 4.74 13.92
N TRP A 110 42.73 4.26 12.84
CA TRP A 110 43.85 3.33 12.87
C TRP A 110 44.60 3.36 11.53
N PRO A 111 45.92 3.04 11.50
CA PRO A 111 46.69 3.03 10.27
C PRO A 111 46.12 2.04 9.24
N GLY A 112 45.84 2.49 8.02
CA GLY A 112 45.25 1.67 6.98
C GLY A 112 43.72 1.65 6.94
N MET A 113 43.04 2.45 7.78
CA MET A 113 41.59 2.56 7.74
C MET A 113 41.07 3.01 6.36
N GLY A 114 39.96 2.45 5.90
CA GLY A 114 39.35 2.80 4.62
C GLY A 114 40.12 2.34 3.36
N LEU A 115 41.39 1.90 3.46
CA LEU A 115 42.18 1.49 2.28
C LEU A 115 41.53 0.36 1.48
N LEU A 116 41.05 -0.66 2.18
CA LEU A 116 40.39 -1.81 1.55
C LEU A 116 39.01 -1.43 0.97
N LEU A 117 38.45 -0.28 1.35
CA LEU A 117 37.19 0.24 0.81
C LEU A 117 37.39 1.05 -0.47
N LEU A 118 38.63 1.38 -0.85
CA LEU A 118 38.95 2.05 -2.12
C LEU A 118 38.61 1.19 -3.36
N HIS A 119 38.27 -0.07 -3.16
CA HIS A 119 37.71 -0.94 -4.21
C HIS A 119 36.24 -0.62 -4.50
N VAL A 120 35.51 0.01 -3.58
CA VAL A 120 34.15 0.50 -3.79
C VAL A 120 34.22 1.86 -4.52
N PRO A 121 33.75 1.97 -5.78
CA PRO A 121 33.92 3.18 -6.59
C PRO A 121 33.34 4.44 -5.95
N VAL A 122 32.15 4.34 -5.35
CA VAL A 122 31.48 5.47 -4.67
C VAL A 122 32.29 5.97 -3.48
N PHE A 123 32.82 5.05 -2.66
CA PHE A 123 33.67 5.39 -1.52
C PHE A 123 34.96 6.09 -1.98
N ARG A 124 35.63 5.54 -3.00
CA ARG A 124 36.84 6.13 -3.58
C ARG A 124 36.58 7.55 -4.08
N ALA A 125 35.51 7.76 -4.85
CA ALA A 125 35.18 9.07 -5.41
C ALA A 125 34.96 10.13 -4.32
N ALA A 126 34.36 9.75 -3.19
CA ALA A 126 34.18 10.62 -2.03
C ALA A 126 35.52 10.99 -1.37
N LEU A 127 36.42 10.02 -1.19
CA LEU A 127 37.76 10.26 -0.65
C LEU A 127 38.61 11.13 -1.58
N GLU A 128 38.55 10.90 -2.90
CA GLU A 128 39.23 11.75 -3.89
C GLU A 128 38.72 13.20 -3.85
N ARG A 129 37.42 13.40 -3.56
CA ARG A 129 36.87 14.75 -3.38
C ARG A 129 37.37 15.40 -2.08
N CYS A 130 37.43 14.66 -0.97
CA CYS A 130 38.04 15.14 0.28
C CYS A 130 39.51 15.53 0.07
N ASP A 131 40.27 14.67 -0.61
CA ASP A 131 41.68 14.87 -0.94
C ASP A 131 41.90 16.14 -1.78
N ARG A 132 41.10 16.35 -2.84
CA ARG A 132 41.18 17.58 -3.65
C ARG A 132 40.96 18.87 -2.84
N VAL A 133 40.13 18.82 -1.81
CA VAL A 133 39.84 19.98 -0.94
C VAL A 133 40.99 20.27 0.03
N LEU A 134 41.68 19.23 0.48
CA LEU A 134 42.74 19.29 1.49
C LEU A 134 44.14 19.48 0.89
N LYS A 135 44.37 19.03 -0.35
CA LYS A 135 45.67 19.19 -1.05
C LYS A 135 46.21 20.62 -1.06
N PRO A 136 45.41 21.66 -1.35
CA PRO A 136 45.87 23.05 -1.26
C PRO A 136 46.33 23.50 0.14
N ARG A 137 46.01 22.72 1.18
CA ARG A 137 46.39 22.94 2.58
C ARG A 137 47.54 22.04 3.03
N GLY A 138 48.17 21.33 2.10
CA GLY A 138 49.34 20.47 2.36
C GLY A 138 49.00 19.11 2.97
N ILE A 139 47.75 18.63 2.85
CA ILE A 139 47.34 17.31 3.33
C ILE A 139 46.92 16.44 2.15
N ASP A 140 47.57 15.29 2.02
CA ASP A 140 47.15 14.21 1.13
C ASP A 140 46.44 13.13 1.96
N ILE A 141 45.15 12.91 1.68
CA ILE A 141 44.35 11.95 2.45
C ILE A 141 44.84 10.53 2.22
N PHE A 142 45.30 10.19 1.01
CA PHE A 142 45.78 8.85 0.72
C PHE A 142 47.09 8.57 1.44
N GLU A 143 47.99 9.56 1.54
CA GLU A 143 49.19 9.46 2.37
C GLU A 143 48.82 9.24 3.85
N VAL A 144 47.91 10.04 4.39
CA VAL A 144 47.44 9.91 5.78
C VAL A 144 46.86 8.51 6.06
N LEU A 145 46.10 7.93 5.13
CA LEU A 145 45.50 6.60 5.30
C LEU A 145 46.49 5.45 5.08
N THR A 146 47.51 5.64 4.23
CA THR A 146 48.48 4.57 3.85
C THR A 146 49.77 4.57 4.67
N SER A 147 50.10 5.68 5.34
CA SER A 147 51.35 5.82 6.04
C SER A 147 51.48 4.87 7.23
N LYS A 148 52.66 4.29 7.37
CA LYS A 148 53.07 3.50 8.54
C LYS A 148 53.81 4.34 9.58
N ASP A 149 54.03 5.62 9.30
CA ASP A 149 54.70 6.54 10.22
C ASP A 149 53.76 6.90 11.37
N GLU A 150 54.17 6.61 12.61
CA GLU A 150 53.41 6.95 13.80
C GLU A 150 53.21 8.47 13.93
N ALA A 151 54.18 9.29 13.50
CA ALA A 151 54.05 10.74 13.55
C ALA A 151 52.93 11.27 12.64
N ILE A 152 52.69 10.62 11.50
CA ILE A 152 51.58 10.94 10.61
C ILE A 152 50.25 10.48 11.23
N ASN A 153 50.22 9.31 11.86
CA ASN A 153 49.01 8.75 12.45
C ASN A 153 48.56 9.46 13.73
N ASP A 154 49.52 9.93 14.56
CA ASP A 154 49.26 10.60 15.83
C ASP A 154 49.03 12.11 15.68
N ASN A 155 49.25 12.66 14.48
CA ASN A 155 48.95 14.04 14.17
C ASN A 155 47.45 14.34 14.35
N ILE A 156 47.16 15.38 15.12
CA ILE A 156 45.80 15.79 15.48
C ILE A 156 44.97 16.08 14.23
N ILE A 157 45.49 16.89 13.30
CA ILE A 157 44.78 17.26 12.08
C ILE A 157 44.47 16.00 11.26
N HIS A 158 45.45 15.11 11.10
CA HIS A 158 45.29 13.86 10.36
C HIS A 158 44.18 12.97 10.95
N SER A 159 44.12 12.83 12.28
CA SER A 159 43.04 12.10 12.94
C SER A 159 41.65 12.68 12.61
N PHE A 160 41.47 14.01 12.73
CA PHE A 160 40.19 14.66 12.43
C PHE A 160 39.76 14.47 10.97
N VAL A 161 40.65 14.76 10.01
CA VAL A 161 40.31 14.70 8.58
C VAL A 161 40.13 13.27 8.11
N ALA A 162 40.87 12.31 8.65
CA ALA A 162 40.82 10.94 8.21
C ALA A 162 39.59 10.20 8.76
N ILE A 163 39.17 10.48 10.00
CA ILE A 163 37.87 9.98 10.51
C ILE A 163 36.74 10.55 9.65
N SER A 164 36.74 11.87 9.44
CA SER A 164 35.68 12.55 8.70
C SER A 164 35.59 12.10 7.24
N SER A 165 36.72 11.91 6.56
CA SER A 165 36.75 11.44 5.16
C SER A 165 36.19 10.02 5.01
N VAL A 166 36.53 9.12 5.93
CA VAL A 166 35.96 7.76 5.93
C VAL A 166 34.47 7.79 6.24
N GLN A 167 34.02 8.59 7.20
CA GLN A 167 32.59 8.75 7.52
C GLN A 167 31.79 9.31 6.33
N ILE A 168 32.32 10.32 5.65
CA ILE A 168 31.77 10.86 4.41
C ILE A 168 31.65 9.75 3.36
N GLY A 169 32.74 9.01 3.09
CA GLY A 169 32.74 7.95 2.09
C GLY A 169 31.74 6.83 2.39
N LEU A 170 31.62 6.42 3.65
CA LEU A 170 30.63 5.43 4.07
C LEU A 170 29.19 5.96 3.96
N THR A 171 28.98 7.24 4.26
CA THR A 171 27.68 7.90 4.07
C THR A 171 27.29 7.92 2.60
N GLU A 172 28.23 8.21 1.69
CA GLU A 172 27.99 8.16 0.24
C GLU A 172 27.66 6.74 -0.24
N VAL A 173 28.28 5.71 0.34
CA VAL A 173 27.91 4.31 0.07
C VAL A 173 26.45 4.05 0.46
N LEU A 174 26.01 4.45 1.66
CA LEU A 174 24.63 4.25 2.10
C LEU A 174 23.61 5.04 1.24
N ARG A 175 23.96 6.26 0.84
CA ARG A 175 23.15 7.07 -0.09
C ARG A 175 23.03 6.43 -1.48
N ALA A 176 24.12 5.86 -2.01
CA ALA A 176 24.09 5.11 -3.26
C ALA A 176 23.15 3.89 -3.16
N LEU A 177 23.16 3.20 -2.02
CA LEU A 177 22.25 2.11 -1.69
C LEU A 177 20.81 2.54 -1.43
N LYS A 178 20.50 3.85 -1.46
CA LYS A 178 19.17 4.43 -1.16
C LYS A 178 18.69 4.17 0.27
N LEU A 179 19.62 4.04 1.22
CA LEU A 179 19.32 3.81 2.63
C LEU A 179 19.42 5.10 3.45
N GLU A 180 18.57 6.09 3.19
CA GLU A 180 18.60 7.36 3.93
C GLU A 180 18.19 7.18 5.41
N PRO A 181 18.79 7.93 6.36
CA PRO A 181 18.47 7.81 7.77
C PRO A 181 17.14 8.47 8.13
N ASN A 182 16.40 7.87 9.06
CA ASN A 182 15.30 8.53 9.78
C ASN A 182 15.81 9.34 10.99
N GLY A 183 17.02 9.05 11.47
CA GLY A 183 17.68 9.79 12.54
C GLY A 183 19.20 9.64 12.48
N VAL A 184 19.91 10.66 12.95
CA VAL A 184 21.37 10.69 13.01
C VAL A 184 21.84 11.05 14.42
N ILE A 185 22.89 10.39 14.90
CA ILE A 185 23.50 10.65 16.21
C ILE A 185 25.01 10.66 16.04
N GLY A 186 25.66 11.71 16.54
CA GLY A 186 27.10 11.86 16.50
C GLY A 186 27.71 11.70 17.88
N HIS A 187 28.86 11.03 17.95
CA HIS A 187 29.69 11.00 19.14
C HIS A 187 30.92 11.89 18.89
N SER A 188 31.01 13.02 19.62
CA SER A 188 32.14 13.95 19.51
C SER A 188 32.34 14.44 18.06
N VAL A 189 33.52 14.23 17.47
CA VAL A 189 33.86 14.54 16.08
C VAL A 189 32.90 13.92 15.07
N GLY A 190 32.24 12.79 15.41
CA GLY A 190 31.23 12.16 14.57
C GLY A 190 30.02 13.06 14.25
N GLU A 191 29.80 14.14 15.01
CA GLU A 191 28.78 15.14 14.67
C GLU A 191 29.06 15.89 13.36
N LEU A 192 30.31 15.96 12.89
CA LEU A 192 30.60 16.43 11.53
C LEU A 192 30.01 15.49 10.48
N GLY A 193 30.12 14.18 10.69
CA GLY A 193 29.48 13.17 9.84
C GLY A 193 27.96 13.25 9.89
N CYS A 194 27.37 13.57 11.04
CA CYS A 194 25.93 13.81 11.16
C CYS A 194 25.48 15.01 10.36
N ALA A 195 26.17 16.13 10.50
CA ALA A 195 25.85 17.35 9.76
C ALA A 195 25.98 17.14 8.24
N TYR A 196 26.92 16.29 7.81
CA TYR A 196 27.01 15.86 6.41
C TYR A 196 25.82 14.98 5.99
N ALA A 197 25.48 13.97 6.80
CA ALA A 197 24.38 13.05 6.51
C ALA A 197 23.02 13.76 6.44
N ASP A 198 22.81 14.74 7.32
CA ASP A 198 21.61 15.60 7.41
C ASP A 198 21.62 16.76 6.38
N ASN A 199 22.60 16.78 5.46
CA ASN A 199 22.76 17.80 4.43
C ASN A 199 22.95 19.25 4.94
N CYS A 200 23.23 19.42 6.23
CA CYS A 200 23.57 20.73 6.82
C CYS A 200 24.95 21.23 6.36
N LEU A 201 25.90 20.32 6.10
CA LEU A 201 27.22 20.63 5.55
C LEU A 201 27.45 19.91 4.23
N THR A 202 28.08 20.58 3.27
CA THR A 202 28.64 19.89 2.09
C THR A 202 29.87 19.08 2.48
N ILE A 203 30.35 18.22 1.58
CA ILE A 203 31.61 17.49 1.76
C ILE A 203 32.80 18.43 1.99
N GLU A 204 32.88 19.53 1.23
CA GLU A 204 33.92 20.56 1.39
C GLU A 204 33.83 21.19 2.78
N GLN A 205 32.64 21.60 3.21
CA GLN A 205 32.47 22.23 4.52
C GLN A 205 32.78 21.27 5.66
N THR A 206 32.37 20.00 5.53
CA THR A 206 32.61 18.96 6.54
C THR A 206 34.10 18.70 6.71
N ILE A 207 34.82 18.43 5.61
CA ILE A 207 36.25 18.11 5.68
C ILE A 207 37.10 19.31 6.10
N LEU A 208 36.72 20.53 5.66
CA LEU A 208 37.39 21.75 6.09
C LEU A 208 37.10 22.10 7.54
N SER A 209 35.92 21.77 8.06
CA SER A 209 35.61 21.91 9.49
C SER A 209 36.43 20.95 10.35
N ALA A 210 36.64 19.71 9.87
CA ALA A 210 37.55 18.75 10.51
C ALA A 210 38.99 19.29 10.54
N TYR A 211 39.49 19.79 9.40
CA TYR A 211 40.79 20.43 9.30
C TYR A 211 40.92 21.65 10.24
N ALA A 212 39.94 22.55 10.22
CA ALA A 212 39.91 23.76 11.03
C ALA A 212 39.98 23.45 12.54
N ARG A 213 39.21 22.46 13.00
CA ARG A 213 39.23 22.00 14.40
C ARG A 213 40.62 21.48 14.80
N GLY A 214 41.21 20.60 13.99
CA GLY A 214 42.56 20.08 14.26
C GLY A 214 43.63 21.18 14.24
N LYS A 215 43.56 22.09 13.26
CA LYS A 215 44.51 23.19 13.09
C LYS A 215 44.48 24.17 14.27
N ALA A 216 43.27 24.56 14.69
CA ALA A 216 43.12 25.45 15.84
C ALA A 216 43.70 24.85 17.12
N VAL A 217 43.49 23.55 17.36
CA VAL A 217 44.06 22.85 18.51
C VAL A 217 45.59 22.81 18.43
N MET A 218 46.17 22.51 17.27
CA MET A 218 47.62 22.48 17.08
C MET A 218 48.29 23.84 17.24
N GLU A 219 47.63 24.93 16.84
CA GLU A 219 48.16 26.29 16.95
C GLU A 219 47.92 26.93 18.33
N SER A 220 47.16 26.27 19.20
CA SER A 220 46.86 26.76 20.55
C SER A 220 47.84 26.22 21.58
N THR A 221 48.19 27.03 22.57
CA THR A 221 48.93 26.56 23.76
C THR A 221 47.93 25.95 24.74
N LEU A 222 47.93 24.62 24.84
CA LEU A 222 47.08 23.85 25.74
C LEU A 222 47.92 23.14 26.80
N ILE A 223 47.27 22.71 27.88
CA ILE A 223 47.93 21.84 28.86
C ILE A 223 48.25 20.48 28.23
N GLU A 224 49.19 19.76 28.82
CA GLU A 224 49.33 18.32 28.56
C GLU A 224 48.10 17.59 29.13
N GLY A 225 47.21 17.20 28.24
CA GLY A 225 45.92 16.60 28.59
C GLY A 225 45.82 15.14 28.16
N THR A 226 44.82 14.44 28.69
CA THR A 226 44.47 13.11 28.19
C THR A 226 43.01 12.80 28.49
N MET A 227 42.55 11.69 27.93
CA MET A 227 41.21 11.15 28.17
C MET A 227 41.30 9.68 28.56
N ALA A 228 40.38 9.21 29.40
CA ALA A 228 40.29 7.80 29.76
C ALA A 228 38.85 7.30 29.80
N ALA A 229 38.61 6.14 29.20
CA ALA A 229 37.34 5.44 29.30
C ALA A 229 37.26 4.71 30.65
N VAL A 230 36.16 4.89 31.37
CA VAL A 230 35.90 4.31 32.68
C VAL A 230 34.63 3.45 32.62
N GLY A 231 34.68 2.27 33.24
CA GLY A 231 33.57 1.32 33.37
C GLY A 231 32.61 1.65 34.51
N LEU A 232 32.30 2.94 34.70
CA LEU A 232 31.31 3.47 35.63
C LEU A 232 30.46 4.50 34.89
N GLY A 233 29.17 4.57 35.21
CA GLY A 233 28.27 5.56 34.63
C GLY A 233 28.51 6.96 35.18
N TYR A 234 27.88 7.97 34.55
CA TYR A 234 27.93 9.35 35.03
C TYR A 234 27.46 9.47 36.50
N HIS A 235 26.34 8.81 36.83
CA HIS A 235 25.74 8.89 38.16
C HIS A 235 26.62 8.26 39.25
N ASP A 236 27.41 7.23 38.91
CA ASP A 236 28.26 6.53 39.87
C ASP A 236 29.58 7.26 40.13
N ILE A 237 30.10 7.98 39.14
CA ILE A 237 31.44 8.56 39.20
C ILE A 237 31.47 10.05 39.56
N ARG A 238 30.39 10.80 39.27
CA ARG A 238 30.38 12.28 39.33
C ARG A 238 30.85 12.87 40.66
N ASP A 239 30.56 12.19 41.77
CA ASP A 239 30.88 12.68 43.12
C ASP A 239 32.28 12.25 43.57
N SER A 240 32.93 11.31 42.85
CA SER A 240 34.27 10.78 43.18
C SER A 240 35.39 11.27 42.25
N VAL A 241 35.04 11.89 41.11
CA VAL A 241 36.02 12.46 40.17
C VAL A 241 36.72 13.68 40.82
N PRO A 242 38.07 13.76 40.76
CA PRO A 242 38.82 14.94 41.20
C PRO A 242 38.35 16.22 40.51
N LYS A 243 38.34 17.37 41.21
CA LYS A 243 37.88 18.66 40.66
C LYS A 243 38.65 19.14 39.41
N SER A 244 39.87 18.64 39.21
CA SER A 244 40.72 18.92 38.05
C SER A 244 40.35 18.09 36.82
N ILE A 245 39.50 17.09 36.94
CA ILE A 245 39.07 16.20 35.85
C ILE A 245 37.59 16.47 35.54
N ASP A 246 37.29 16.69 34.27
CA ASP A 246 35.92 16.80 33.76
C ASP A 246 35.41 15.43 33.27
N ILE A 247 34.10 15.22 33.30
CA ILE A 247 33.46 14.07 32.64
C ILE A 247 33.12 14.50 31.21
N GLY A 248 34.00 14.15 30.28
CA GLY A 248 33.90 14.57 28.88
C GLY A 248 32.87 13.81 28.07
N CYS A 249 32.61 12.53 28.35
CA CYS A 249 31.58 11.76 27.65
C CYS A 249 30.74 10.93 28.61
N ARG A 250 29.42 10.98 28.45
CA ARG A 250 28.45 10.07 29.06
C ARG A 250 28.02 9.05 28.02
N ASN A 251 28.70 7.91 27.98
CA ASN A 251 28.53 6.94 26.91
C ASN A 251 27.35 6.00 27.18
N SER A 252 27.13 5.65 28.44
CA SER A 252 26.23 4.58 28.85
C SER A 252 25.95 4.66 30.34
N SER A 253 24.88 4.01 30.80
CA SER A 253 24.55 3.88 32.24
C SER A 253 25.69 3.30 33.08
N THR A 254 26.63 2.58 32.47
CA THR A 254 27.81 1.99 33.13
C THR A 254 29.13 2.39 32.46
N SER A 255 29.16 3.46 31.66
CA SER A 255 30.40 3.92 31.03
C SER A 255 30.43 5.43 30.76
N CYS A 256 31.55 6.03 31.13
CA CYS A 256 31.87 7.42 30.81
C CYS A 256 33.33 7.55 30.33
N THR A 257 33.66 8.71 29.79
CA THR A 257 35.03 9.11 29.47
C THR A 257 35.37 10.34 30.28
N ILE A 258 36.44 10.26 31.07
CA ILE A 258 36.99 11.39 31.84
C ILE A 258 38.07 12.11 31.02
N SER A 259 38.24 13.41 31.26
CA SER A 259 39.12 14.30 30.48
C SER A 259 39.76 15.35 31.39
N GLY A 260 41.08 15.56 31.28
CA GLY A 260 41.80 16.51 32.15
C GLY A 260 43.32 16.46 31.98
N PRO A 261 44.08 17.05 32.92
CA PRO A 261 45.54 17.01 32.90
C PRO A 261 46.04 15.57 32.93
N ALA A 262 47.07 15.26 32.12
CA ALA A 262 47.54 13.89 31.93
C ALA A 262 47.89 13.20 33.25
N ALA A 263 48.70 13.86 34.09
CA ALA A 263 49.12 13.34 35.39
C ALA A 263 47.94 13.01 36.34
N ASP A 264 46.93 13.88 36.37
CA ASP A 264 45.77 13.71 37.25
C ASP A 264 44.88 12.56 36.77
N VAL A 265 44.64 12.48 35.46
CA VAL A 265 43.84 11.40 34.86
C VAL A 265 44.54 10.06 35.06
N GLU A 266 45.85 9.97 34.84
CA GLU A 266 46.63 8.73 35.03
C GLU A 266 46.64 8.26 36.49
N ALA A 267 46.81 9.19 37.44
CA ALA A 267 46.71 8.89 38.87
C ALA A 267 45.31 8.36 39.24
N TYR A 268 44.26 8.96 38.69
CA TYR A 268 42.88 8.53 38.95
C TYR A 268 42.54 7.20 38.26
N VAL A 269 43.03 6.96 37.04
CA VAL A 269 42.93 5.67 36.34
C VAL A 269 43.60 4.57 37.18
N SER A 270 44.82 4.81 37.69
CA SER A 270 45.52 3.85 38.55
C SER A 270 44.74 3.56 39.84
N LYS A 271 44.13 4.60 40.44
CA LYS A 271 43.25 4.46 41.61
C LYS A 271 41.98 3.65 41.32
N LEU A 272 41.38 3.78 40.14
CA LEU A 272 40.20 3.00 39.75
C LEU A 272 40.57 1.54 39.44
N THR A 273 41.65 1.34 38.70
CA THR A 273 42.15 -0.01 38.34
C THR A 273 42.54 -0.81 39.57
N SER A 274 43.18 -0.19 40.58
CA SER A 274 43.50 -0.86 41.86
C SER A 274 42.25 -1.26 42.67
N LYS A 275 41.08 -0.69 42.37
CA LYS A 275 39.78 -1.08 42.94
C LYS A 275 39.02 -2.08 42.05
N GLY A 276 39.63 -2.60 40.99
CA GLY A 276 39.01 -3.52 40.05
C GLY A 276 38.02 -2.87 39.07
N VAL A 277 37.99 -1.54 38.99
CA VAL A 277 37.17 -0.81 38.01
C VAL A 277 37.93 -0.72 36.69
N PHE A 278 37.28 -1.02 35.56
CA PHE A 278 37.86 -0.81 34.25
C PHE A 278 38.15 0.68 34.02
N ALA A 279 39.41 1.03 33.79
CA ALA A 279 39.81 2.37 33.40
C ALA A 279 41.00 2.28 32.43
N LYS A 280 40.89 2.91 31.25
CA LYS A 280 41.94 2.86 30.22
C LYS A 280 42.04 4.16 29.46
N ASN A 281 43.27 4.64 29.24
CA ASN A 281 43.54 5.81 28.42
C ASN A 281 43.03 5.62 26.98
N VAL A 282 42.49 6.70 26.42
CA VAL A 282 42.05 6.81 25.03
C VAL A 282 43.09 7.64 24.29
N SER A 283 43.49 7.20 23.10
CA SER A 283 44.41 8.00 22.28
C SER A 283 43.71 9.29 21.83
N ALA A 284 44.10 10.40 22.46
CA ALA A 284 43.57 11.75 22.21
C ALA A 284 44.70 12.74 21.85
N SER A 285 45.86 12.23 21.42
CA SER A 285 47.03 13.02 21.00
C SER A 285 47.45 14.10 22.03
N GLY A 286 47.36 13.79 23.32
CA GLY A 286 47.75 14.71 24.40
C GLY A 286 46.72 15.83 24.69
N ILE A 287 45.48 15.70 24.22
CA ILE A 287 44.45 16.73 24.37
C ILE A 287 43.29 16.25 25.26
N ALA A 288 42.88 17.12 26.19
CA ALA A 288 41.69 16.93 27.03
C ALA A 288 40.43 17.47 26.34
N TYR A 289 39.89 16.75 25.35
CA TYR A 289 38.64 17.17 24.66
C TYR A 289 37.42 17.14 25.59
N HIS A 290 36.36 17.88 25.24
CA HIS A 290 35.10 17.95 26.01
C HIS A 290 35.32 18.36 27.47
N SER A 291 36.26 19.28 27.68
CA SER A 291 36.63 19.78 29.00
C SER A 291 36.87 21.28 28.94
N ARG A 292 36.92 21.89 30.12
CA ARG A 292 37.29 23.31 30.27
C ARG A 292 38.67 23.64 29.68
N TYR A 293 39.57 22.66 29.58
CA TYR A 293 40.95 22.88 29.17
C TYR A 293 41.11 23.22 27.68
N LEU A 294 40.04 23.11 26.90
CA LEU A 294 40.02 23.51 25.50
C LEU A 294 39.65 25.01 25.31
N GLU A 295 39.30 25.72 26.39
CA GLU A 295 38.91 27.14 26.36
C GLU A 295 39.94 28.06 25.66
N PRO A 296 41.27 27.90 25.86
CA PRO A 296 42.25 28.72 25.16
C PRO A 296 42.21 28.59 23.63
N ALA A 297 41.76 27.43 23.11
CA ALA A 297 41.63 27.20 21.67
C ALA A 297 40.30 27.72 21.09
N ALA A 298 39.30 28.03 21.93
CA ALA A 298 37.96 28.39 21.47
C ALA A 298 37.92 29.58 20.49
N PRO A 299 38.69 30.69 20.68
CA PRO A 299 38.70 31.79 19.73
C PRO A 299 39.23 31.39 18.35
N LEU A 300 40.29 30.56 18.29
CA LEU A 300 40.87 30.09 17.03
C LEU A 300 39.96 29.07 16.34
N ILE A 301 39.36 28.14 17.09
CA ILE A 301 38.38 27.18 16.57
C ILE A 301 37.23 27.93 15.90
N LEU A 302 36.63 28.91 16.59
CA LEU A 302 35.52 29.67 16.04
C LEU A 302 35.91 30.49 14.81
N LYS A 303 37.09 31.12 14.85
CA LYS A 303 37.63 31.87 13.71
C LYS A 303 37.73 30.98 12.47
N TYR A 304 38.36 29.81 12.57
CA TYR A 304 38.55 28.92 11.42
C TYR A 304 37.25 28.25 10.96
N LEU A 305 36.33 27.90 11.87
CA LEU A 305 35.03 27.36 11.48
C LEU A 305 34.19 28.38 10.69
N ARG A 306 34.23 29.67 11.05
CA ARG A 306 33.52 30.74 10.33
C ARG A 306 34.02 30.97 8.90
N GLU A 307 35.23 30.54 8.57
CA GLU A 307 35.75 30.61 7.20
C GLU A 307 35.07 29.59 6.27
N HIS A 308 34.41 28.56 6.82
CA HIS A 308 33.93 27.40 6.06
C HIS A 308 32.43 27.15 6.23
N ILE A 309 31.90 27.40 7.42
CA ILE A 309 30.47 27.27 7.72
C ILE A 309 29.83 28.65 7.59
N ARG A 310 28.97 28.79 6.58
CA ARG A 310 28.15 30.00 6.40
C ARG A 310 26.83 29.83 7.16
N PRO A 311 26.33 30.86 7.86
CA PRO A 311 24.97 30.83 8.39
C PRO A 311 24.00 30.67 7.22
N THR A 312 23.28 29.54 7.17
CA THR A 312 22.22 29.35 6.18
C THR A 312 21.04 30.22 6.56
N GLY A 313 20.89 31.37 5.91
CA GLY A 313 19.63 32.09 5.88
C GLY A 313 18.74 31.46 4.81
N GLY A 314 17.87 30.52 5.18
CA GLY A 314 16.82 30.02 4.28
C GLY A 314 16.46 28.54 4.43
N MET A 315 15.24 28.30 4.94
CA MET A 315 14.31 27.20 4.65
C MET A 315 14.90 25.80 4.41
N ALA A 316 15.44 25.18 5.46
CA ALA A 316 15.32 23.74 5.68
C ALA A 316 14.61 23.56 7.02
N GLN A 317 13.53 22.79 7.11
CA GLN A 317 12.83 22.60 8.39
C GLN A 317 13.80 22.00 9.42
N GLY A 318 14.19 22.79 10.43
CA GLY A 318 15.18 22.42 11.46
C GLY A 318 16.29 23.45 11.74
N GLN A 319 16.26 24.66 11.14
CA GLN A 319 17.35 25.64 11.29
C GLN A 319 17.51 26.18 12.73
N GLY A 320 18.64 25.78 13.33
CA GLY A 320 19.21 26.28 14.58
C GLY A 320 20.50 25.58 15.01
N HIS A 321 20.83 24.41 14.44
CA HIS A 321 21.76 23.46 15.06
C HIS A 321 23.07 23.15 14.30
N CYS A 322 23.42 23.84 13.21
CA CYS A 322 24.68 23.58 12.48
C CYS A 322 25.46 24.86 12.16
N SER A 323 25.74 25.66 13.19
CA SER A 323 26.55 26.89 13.10
C SER A 323 28.01 26.66 13.51
N PRO A 324 28.94 27.58 13.19
CA PRO A 324 30.28 27.58 13.78
C PRO A 324 30.26 27.47 15.31
N GLU A 325 29.34 28.19 15.96
CA GLU A 325 29.15 28.19 17.42
C GLU A 325 28.70 26.81 17.93
N TYR A 326 27.84 26.12 17.18
CA TYR A 326 27.44 24.75 17.50
C TYR A 326 28.65 23.79 17.49
N HIS A 327 29.46 23.84 16.43
CA HIS A 327 30.63 22.95 16.32
C HIS A 327 31.75 23.29 17.31
N LEU A 328 31.91 24.56 17.69
CA LEU A 328 32.72 24.93 18.84
C LEU A 328 32.17 24.31 20.12
N ASN A 329 30.88 24.47 20.39
CA ASN A 329 30.23 23.90 21.57
C ASN A 329 30.37 22.37 21.63
N ASN A 330 30.26 21.67 20.50
CA ASN A 330 30.49 20.22 20.41
C ASN A 330 31.90 19.82 20.91
N MET A 331 32.94 20.63 20.69
CA MET A 331 34.30 20.34 21.20
C MET A 331 34.47 20.60 22.70
N MET A 332 33.76 21.59 23.21
CA MET A 332 33.92 22.14 24.56
C MET A 332 33.05 21.41 25.58
N SER A 333 31.83 21.09 25.19
CA SER A 333 30.81 20.55 26.08
C SER A 333 30.88 19.01 26.18
N PRO A 334 30.40 18.42 27.29
CA PRO A 334 30.31 16.98 27.43
C PRO A 334 29.45 16.32 26.36
N VAL A 335 29.86 15.15 25.87
CA VAL A 335 29.08 14.33 24.95
C VAL A 335 28.00 13.57 25.73
N LEU A 336 26.73 13.88 25.48
CA LEU A 336 25.57 13.30 26.18
C LEU A 336 24.99 12.09 25.43
N PHE A 337 25.84 11.10 25.10
CA PHE A 337 25.47 9.99 24.22
C PHE A 337 24.38 9.09 24.81
N GLU A 338 24.50 8.72 26.09
CA GLU A 338 23.50 7.91 26.81
C GLU A 338 22.08 8.49 26.70
N ASP A 339 21.95 9.81 26.86
CA ASP A 339 20.66 10.50 26.85
C ASP A 339 20.00 10.46 25.46
N VAL A 340 20.80 10.47 24.40
CA VAL A 340 20.31 10.44 23.02
C VAL A 340 19.96 9.01 22.58
N LEU A 341 20.66 7.98 23.06
CA LEU A 341 20.34 6.58 22.75
C LEU A 341 18.90 6.18 23.12
N LYS A 342 18.36 6.78 24.19
CA LYS A 342 16.98 6.56 24.66
C LYS A 342 15.92 7.00 23.64
N ARG A 343 16.29 7.83 22.66
CA ARG A 343 15.38 8.34 21.61
C ARG A 343 15.28 7.41 20.40
N ILE A 344 16.18 6.43 20.26
CA ILE A 344 16.16 5.51 19.13
C ILE A 344 14.98 4.53 19.29
N PRO A 345 14.08 4.36 18.30
CA PRO A 345 12.98 3.40 18.37
C PRO A 345 13.44 1.96 18.61
N SER A 346 12.65 1.16 19.32
CA SER A 346 13.00 -0.22 19.73
C SER A 346 13.24 -1.18 18.56
N HIS A 347 12.60 -0.94 17.42
CA HIS A 347 12.70 -1.76 16.21
C HIS A 347 13.62 -1.15 15.15
N ALA A 348 14.42 -0.14 15.50
CA ALA A 348 15.34 0.53 14.57
C ALA A 348 16.51 -0.38 14.13
N VAL A 349 17.01 -0.10 12.92
CA VAL A 349 18.32 -0.58 12.46
C VAL A 349 19.33 0.54 12.71
N VAL A 350 20.25 0.31 13.66
CA VAL A 350 21.30 1.24 14.05
C VAL A 350 22.57 0.91 13.27
N ILE A 351 22.95 1.80 12.36
CA ILE A 351 24.12 1.65 11.48
C ILE A 351 25.25 2.51 12.03
N GLU A 352 26.34 1.87 12.45
CA GLU A 352 27.53 2.59 12.93
C GLU A 352 28.47 2.95 11.78
N ILE A 353 28.66 4.24 11.57
CA ILE A 353 29.46 4.86 10.51
C ILE A 353 30.75 5.40 11.10
N ALA A 354 31.82 4.63 10.95
CA ALA A 354 33.13 4.94 11.51
C ALA A 354 34.23 4.18 10.75
N PRO A 355 35.51 4.56 10.92
CA PRO A 355 36.64 3.74 10.46
C PRO A 355 36.82 2.42 11.24
N HIS A 356 36.22 2.32 12.43
CA HIS A 356 36.05 1.10 13.20
C HIS A 356 34.78 1.21 14.06
N GLY A 357 33.95 0.16 14.07
CA GLY A 357 32.77 0.04 14.95
C GLY A 357 33.09 0.02 16.45
N LEU A 358 33.55 1.15 16.98
CA LEU A 358 33.98 1.38 18.36
C LEU A 358 32.80 1.35 19.35
N LEU A 359 31.66 1.90 18.96
CA LEU A 359 30.49 2.07 19.82
C LEU A 359 29.61 0.82 19.89
N GLN A 360 29.87 -0.21 19.08
CA GLN A 360 29.11 -1.47 19.07
C GLN A 360 28.89 -2.08 20.46
N ALA A 361 29.91 -2.09 21.32
CA ALA A 361 29.79 -2.65 22.67
C ALA A 361 28.82 -1.85 23.55
N ILE A 362 28.83 -0.51 23.42
CA ILE A 362 27.93 0.40 24.14
C ILE A 362 26.50 0.25 23.59
N LEU A 363 26.33 0.32 22.27
CA LEU A 363 25.04 0.21 21.61
C LEU A 363 24.33 -1.10 21.96
N LYS A 364 25.03 -2.24 21.85
CA LYS A 364 24.45 -3.56 22.18
C LYS A 364 24.09 -3.72 23.66
N ARG A 365 24.74 -2.99 24.56
CA ARG A 365 24.45 -3.05 26.00
C ARG A 365 23.29 -2.15 26.39
N GLU A 366 23.28 -0.90 25.93
CA GLU A 366 22.28 0.09 26.36
C GLU A 366 20.95 -0.06 25.63
N ILE A 367 20.98 -0.53 24.38
CA ILE A 367 19.79 -0.66 23.53
C ILE A 367 19.77 -2.03 22.82
N PRO A 368 19.73 -3.14 23.59
CA PRO A 368 19.93 -4.51 23.09
C PRO A 368 18.86 -4.97 22.08
N ASP A 369 17.65 -4.44 22.17
CA ASP A 369 16.51 -4.90 21.34
C ASP A 369 16.56 -4.42 19.88
N ARG A 370 17.51 -3.54 19.55
CA ARG A 370 17.68 -2.98 18.20
C ARG A 370 18.70 -3.78 17.40
N ALA A 371 18.59 -3.72 16.08
CA ALA A 371 19.62 -4.30 15.23
C ALA A 371 20.81 -3.35 15.12
N HIS A 372 22.03 -3.87 15.30
CA HIS A 372 23.27 -3.10 15.30
C HIS A 372 24.18 -3.55 14.16
N VAL A 373 24.46 -2.65 13.22
CA VAL A 373 25.23 -2.96 12.00
C VAL A 373 26.44 -2.03 11.89
N PRO A 374 27.65 -2.49 12.24
CA PRO A 374 28.87 -1.73 11.97
C PRO A 374 29.27 -1.86 10.50
N LEU A 375 29.66 -0.75 9.86
CA LEU A 375 30.11 -0.78 8.46
C LEU A 375 31.57 -1.19 8.29
N THR A 376 32.37 -1.03 9.34
CA THR A 376 33.80 -1.34 9.31
C THR A 376 34.27 -1.96 10.62
N LYS A 377 35.38 -2.69 10.53
CA LYS A 377 36.08 -3.27 11.67
C LYS A 377 37.57 -3.09 11.46
N ARG A 378 38.27 -2.71 12.53
CA ARG A 378 39.74 -2.73 12.55
C ARG A 378 40.22 -4.15 12.24
N SER A 379 40.93 -4.31 11.14
CA SER A 379 41.43 -5.61 10.68
C SER A 379 42.78 -5.44 10.00
N THR A 380 43.72 -6.31 10.35
CA THR A 380 45.05 -6.41 9.73
C THR A 380 45.11 -7.54 8.70
N THR A 381 44.05 -8.35 8.57
CA THR A 381 44.05 -9.61 7.80
C THR A 381 43.36 -9.51 6.44
N GLY A 382 43.03 -8.29 5.97
CA GLY A 382 42.81 -8.04 4.53
C GLY A 382 41.40 -8.25 3.97
N ASP A 383 40.33 -7.86 4.67
CA ASP A 383 38.96 -8.11 4.16
C ASP A 383 37.89 -7.03 4.42
N GLY A 384 38.30 -5.75 4.40
CA GLY A 384 37.40 -4.63 4.70
C GLY A 384 36.20 -4.51 3.74
N ALA A 385 36.40 -4.78 2.45
CA ALA A 385 35.32 -4.73 1.47
C ALA A 385 34.26 -5.81 1.72
N ARG A 386 34.64 -7.07 2.00
CA ARG A 386 33.65 -8.11 2.33
C ARG A 386 32.94 -7.83 3.64
N PHE A 387 33.62 -7.24 4.62
CA PHE A 387 32.96 -6.84 5.87
C PHE A 387 31.84 -5.82 5.60
N LEU A 388 32.10 -4.82 4.75
CA LEU A 388 31.09 -3.85 4.33
C LEU A 388 29.94 -4.53 3.56
N LEU A 389 30.25 -5.41 2.60
CA LEU A 389 29.22 -6.13 1.85
C LEU A 389 28.38 -7.07 2.74
N ASP A 390 29.00 -7.70 3.74
CA ASP A 390 28.29 -8.50 4.74
C ASP A 390 27.36 -7.62 5.59
N ALA A 391 27.80 -6.43 5.99
CA ALA A 391 26.96 -5.46 6.69
C ALA A 391 25.75 -5.03 5.84
N ILE A 392 25.94 -4.77 4.55
CA ILE A 392 24.86 -4.43 3.61
C ILE A 392 23.90 -5.62 3.41
N GLY A 393 24.44 -6.83 3.32
CA GLY A 393 23.63 -8.05 3.29
C GLY A 393 22.80 -8.23 4.56
N GLN A 394 23.39 -7.95 5.74
CA GLN A 394 22.66 -7.97 7.01
C GLN A 394 21.52 -6.94 7.02
N MET A 395 21.74 -5.73 6.49
CA MET A 395 20.67 -4.73 6.33
C MET A 395 19.50 -5.26 5.50
N TYR A 396 19.79 -5.97 4.40
CA TYR A 396 18.77 -6.62 3.59
C TYR A 396 17.99 -7.71 4.36
N LEU A 397 18.69 -8.53 5.16
CA LEU A 397 18.03 -9.53 6.02
C LEU A 397 17.11 -8.89 7.07
N LEU A 398 17.49 -7.72 7.58
CA LEU A 398 16.71 -6.95 8.54
C LEU A 398 15.50 -6.25 7.92
N GLY A 399 15.19 -6.49 6.65
CA GLY A 399 14.00 -5.93 5.98
C GLY A 399 14.27 -4.68 5.15
N LEU A 400 15.47 -4.09 5.21
CA LEU A 400 15.83 -2.94 4.38
C LEU A 400 15.96 -3.33 2.90
N GLU A 401 15.89 -2.36 1.99
CA GLU A 401 15.88 -2.59 0.53
C GLU A 401 17.08 -1.91 -0.17
N PRO A 402 18.33 -2.32 0.13
CA PRO A 402 19.51 -1.67 -0.45
C PRO A 402 19.60 -1.86 -1.97
N ASP A 403 19.87 -0.77 -2.70
CA ASP A 403 20.17 -0.81 -4.13
C ASP A 403 21.63 -1.22 -4.39
N VAL A 404 21.95 -2.48 -4.11
CA VAL A 404 23.33 -3.02 -4.16
C VAL A 404 24.00 -2.92 -5.53
N ASN A 405 23.22 -2.82 -6.60
CA ASN A 405 23.74 -2.66 -7.95
C ASN A 405 24.49 -1.32 -8.14
N SER A 406 24.17 -0.30 -7.33
CA SER A 406 24.85 1.00 -7.35
C SER A 406 26.33 0.96 -6.92
N LEU A 407 26.76 -0.12 -6.26
CA LEU A 407 28.15 -0.29 -5.83
C LEU A 407 29.09 -0.74 -6.95
N TYR A 408 28.53 -1.22 -8.06
CA TYR A 408 29.25 -1.84 -9.15
C TYR A 408 29.18 -0.97 -10.41
N PRO A 409 30.10 -1.14 -11.37
CA PRO A 409 29.99 -0.49 -12.66
C PRO A 409 28.63 -0.77 -13.33
N PRO A 410 28.05 0.21 -14.04
CA PRO A 410 26.77 0.03 -14.71
C PRO A 410 26.86 -1.06 -15.78
N ILE A 411 25.82 -1.87 -15.88
CA ILE A 411 25.70 -2.94 -16.87
C ILE A 411 25.12 -2.37 -18.19
N GLN A 412 25.62 -2.84 -19.32
CA GLN A 412 25.05 -2.52 -20.63
C GLN A 412 23.94 -3.50 -21.00
N PHE A 413 22.84 -2.97 -21.51
CA PHE A 413 21.73 -3.76 -22.04
C PHE A 413 21.73 -3.74 -23.58
N PRO A 414 21.29 -4.83 -24.24
CA PRO A 414 20.86 -6.12 -23.65
C PRO A 414 22.03 -6.91 -23.06
N VAL A 415 21.74 -7.77 -22.07
CA VAL A 415 22.78 -8.62 -21.45
C VAL A 415 23.29 -9.69 -22.43
N PRO A 416 24.52 -10.19 -22.26
CA PRO A 416 25.08 -11.28 -23.07
C PRO A 416 24.21 -12.54 -23.11
N CYS A 417 24.22 -13.26 -24.24
CA CYS A 417 23.39 -14.45 -24.43
C CYS A 417 23.80 -15.64 -23.53
N ASP A 418 25.01 -15.63 -22.98
CA ASP A 418 25.49 -16.63 -22.01
C ASP A 418 25.13 -16.29 -20.55
N THR A 419 24.38 -15.21 -20.32
CA THR A 419 23.85 -14.86 -18.99
C THR A 419 22.83 -15.93 -18.56
N PRO A 420 23.00 -16.60 -17.40
CA PRO A 420 22.08 -17.64 -16.96
C PRO A 420 20.63 -17.15 -16.77
N SER A 421 19.67 -18.04 -17.02
CA SER A 421 18.25 -17.78 -16.75
C SER A 421 17.99 -17.56 -15.25
N LEU A 422 17.11 -16.61 -14.92
CA LEU A 422 16.66 -16.37 -13.54
C LEU A 422 15.60 -17.36 -13.07
N GLN A 423 14.90 -18.04 -13.98
CA GLN A 423 13.78 -18.93 -13.66
C GLN A 423 14.12 -19.99 -12.59
N PRO A 424 15.31 -20.64 -12.60
CA PRO A 424 15.68 -21.62 -11.57
C PRO A 424 15.90 -21.02 -10.18
N PHE A 425 15.93 -19.70 -10.02
CA PHE A 425 16.16 -19.04 -8.74
C PHE A 425 14.87 -18.55 -8.08
N VAL A 426 13.73 -18.71 -8.76
CA VAL A 426 12.40 -18.44 -8.22
C VAL A 426 11.84 -19.75 -7.66
N THR A 427 11.55 -19.77 -6.35
CA THR A 427 11.00 -20.94 -5.66
C THR A 427 9.60 -20.67 -5.12
N TRP A 428 8.78 -21.70 -5.14
CA TRP A 428 7.38 -21.67 -4.73
C TRP A 428 7.15 -22.61 -3.55
N GLU A 429 6.03 -22.42 -2.86
CA GLU A 429 5.54 -23.36 -1.86
C GLU A 429 4.58 -24.33 -2.55
N HIS A 430 5.05 -25.55 -2.83
CA HIS A 430 4.27 -26.61 -3.50
C HIS A 430 3.87 -27.74 -2.53
N SER A 431 3.94 -27.51 -1.20
CA SER A 431 3.47 -28.50 -0.22
C SER A 431 1.98 -28.83 -0.35
N GLU A 432 1.19 -27.90 -0.89
CA GLU A 432 -0.21 -28.12 -1.20
C GLU A 432 -0.37 -28.64 -2.63
N ALA A 433 -0.95 -29.83 -2.76
CA ALA A 433 -1.22 -30.45 -4.05
C ALA A 433 -2.61 -30.05 -4.54
N TYR A 434 -2.65 -29.36 -5.67
CA TYR A 434 -3.88 -29.06 -6.38
C TYR A 434 -4.11 -30.15 -7.44
N PRO A 435 -5.31 -30.74 -7.54
CA PRO A 435 -5.57 -31.67 -8.62
C PRO A 435 -5.44 -30.94 -9.97
N PRO A 436 -4.78 -31.53 -10.99
CA PRO A 436 -4.81 -31.00 -12.35
C PRO A 436 -6.27 -30.80 -12.81
N PRO A 437 -6.60 -29.80 -13.64
CA PRO A 437 -7.99 -29.58 -14.09
C PRO A 437 -8.69 -30.82 -14.67
N GLU A 438 -7.96 -31.69 -15.38
CA GLU A 438 -8.44 -32.98 -15.87
C GLU A 438 -8.67 -33.99 -14.73
N ALA A 439 -7.78 -34.04 -13.76
CA ALA A 439 -7.95 -34.87 -12.57
C ALA A 439 -9.03 -34.31 -11.64
N LEU A 440 -9.28 -33.00 -11.61
CA LEU A 440 -10.38 -32.36 -10.90
C LEU A 440 -11.71 -32.74 -11.58
N ARG A 441 -11.77 -32.68 -12.91
CA ARG A 441 -12.91 -33.21 -13.69
C ARG A 441 -13.12 -34.70 -13.47
N GLU A 442 -12.05 -35.50 -13.44
CA GLU A 442 -12.13 -36.93 -13.14
C GLU A 442 -12.39 -37.23 -11.66
N LEU A 443 -11.96 -36.42 -10.69
CA LEU A 443 -12.19 -36.61 -9.25
C LEU A 443 -13.60 -36.17 -8.85
N VAL A 444 -14.12 -35.13 -9.51
CA VAL A 444 -15.53 -34.73 -9.50
C VAL A 444 -16.37 -35.82 -10.19
N ALA A 445 -15.96 -36.32 -11.36
CA ALA A 445 -16.67 -37.40 -12.06
C ALA A 445 -16.56 -38.77 -11.35
N SER A 446 -15.44 -39.06 -10.68
CA SER A 446 -15.15 -40.32 -9.97
C SER A 446 -15.52 -40.27 -8.48
N ARG A 447 -16.10 -39.15 -8.01
CA ARG A 447 -16.73 -39.02 -6.68
C ARG A 447 -15.79 -39.31 -5.50
N LYS A 448 -14.54 -38.84 -5.55
CA LYS A 448 -13.51 -39.07 -4.51
C LYS A 448 -13.13 -37.86 -3.65
N LEU A 449 -13.66 -36.67 -3.91
CA LEU A 449 -13.50 -35.51 -3.02
C LEU A 449 -14.53 -35.57 -1.89
N LYS A 450 -14.05 -35.43 -0.64
CA LYS A 450 -14.94 -35.26 0.52
C LYS A 450 -15.44 -33.81 0.54
N PRO A 451 -16.74 -33.57 0.69
CA PRO A 451 -17.26 -32.22 0.91
C PRO A 451 -16.63 -31.57 2.12
N ASP A 452 -16.35 -30.26 2.04
CA ASP A 452 -15.93 -29.46 3.19
C ASP A 452 -17.09 -29.25 4.17
N LYS A 453 -18.33 -29.16 3.66
CA LYS A 453 -19.56 -29.13 4.47
C LYS A 453 -20.77 -29.73 3.74
N VAL A 454 -21.64 -30.44 4.47
CA VAL A 454 -22.87 -31.09 3.95
C VAL A 454 -24.08 -30.66 4.77
N PHE A 455 -25.19 -30.37 4.10
CA PHE A 455 -26.49 -30.04 4.66
C PHE A 455 -27.54 -31.03 4.13
N THR A 456 -28.44 -31.49 4.98
CA THR A 456 -29.65 -32.22 4.54
C THR A 456 -30.73 -31.22 4.11
N LEU A 457 -31.66 -31.62 3.23
CA LEU A 457 -32.82 -30.77 2.89
C LEU A 457 -33.59 -30.29 4.12
N GLY A 458 -33.80 -31.16 5.11
CA GLY A 458 -34.48 -30.80 6.35
C GLY A 458 -33.76 -29.68 7.13
N GLN A 459 -32.42 -29.72 7.19
CA GLN A 459 -31.64 -28.64 7.81
C GLN A 459 -31.78 -27.31 7.04
N VAL A 460 -31.81 -27.37 5.71
CA VAL A 460 -31.97 -26.18 4.87
C VAL A 460 -33.38 -25.60 5.03
N GLU A 461 -34.41 -26.45 5.07
CA GLU A 461 -35.77 -26.04 5.40
C GLU A 461 -35.88 -25.42 6.79
N ASP A 462 -35.23 -26.01 7.79
CA ASP A 462 -35.24 -25.49 9.15
C ASP A 462 -34.53 -24.13 9.23
N MET A 463 -33.42 -23.95 8.51
CA MET A 463 -32.74 -22.66 8.38
C MET A 463 -33.67 -21.62 7.74
N LEU A 464 -34.33 -21.97 6.62
CA LEU A 464 -35.28 -21.08 5.94
C LEU A 464 -36.47 -20.71 6.85
N LYS A 465 -37.06 -21.69 7.54
CA LYS A 465 -38.17 -21.49 8.50
C LYS A 465 -37.75 -20.63 9.69
N GLN A 466 -36.51 -20.72 10.15
CA GLN A 466 -36.00 -19.86 11.24
C GLN A 466 -35.94 -18.40 10.81
N TYR A 467 -35.54 -18.12 9.58
CA TYR A 467 -35.57 -16.77 9.03
C TYR A 467 -37.01 -16.32 8.80
N GLU A 468 -37.87 -17.14 8.20
CA GLU A 468 -39.29 -16.83 8.00
C GLU A 468 -40.01 -16.47 9.32
N LYS A 469 -39.75 -17.22 10.41
CA LYS A 469 -40.27 -16.93 11.75
C LYS A 469 -39.85 -15.59 12.32
N LYS A 470 -38.72 -15.05 11.87
CA LYS A 470 -38.20 -13.74 12.28
C LYS A 470 -38.69 -12.60 11.37
N GLY A 471 -39.53 -12.91 10.36
CA GLY A 471 -40.06 -11.94 9.40
C GLY A 471 -39.16 -11.69 8.20
N ILE A 472 -38.30 -12.66 7.84
CA ILE A 472 -37.08 -12.41 7.08
C ILE A 472 -37.06 -13.12 5.71
N PRO A 473 -37.42 -12.46 4.58
CA PRO A 473 -37.31 -13.07 3.26
C PRO A 473 -35.86 -13.34 2.81
N VAL A 474 -35.42 -14.59 2.90
CA VAL A 474 -34.07 -15.02 2.45
C VAL A 474 -34.14 -15.71 1.09
N LEU A 475 -33.28 -15.30 0.16
CA LEU A 475 -33.03 -16.04 -1.08
C LEU A 475 -32.34 -17.37 -0.77
N GLN A 476 -32.91 -18.49 -1.17
CA GLN A 476 -32.47 -19.83 -0.75
C GLN A 476 -30.97 -20.10 -0.94
N LEU A 477 -30.39 -19.69 -2.09
CA LEU A 477 -28.97 -19.90 -2.39
C LEU A 477 -28.04 -18.95 -1.64
N SER A 478 -28.54 -17.80 -1.15
CA SER A 478 -27.73 -16.83 -0.38
C SER A 478 -27.26 -17.40 0.96
N LEU A 479 -28.00 -18.38 1.50
CA LEU A 479 -27.57 -19.14 2.68
C LEU A 479 -26.20 -19.80 2.47
N PHE A 480 -25.94 -20.31 1.26
CA PHE A 480 -24.67 -20.99 0.99
C PHE A 480 -23.50 -20.03 0.79
N LEU A 481 -23.73 -18.76 0.47
CA LEU A 481 -22.68 -17.73 0.51
C LEU A 481 -22.23 -17.49 1.96
N ALA A 482 -23.17 -17.34 2.88
CA ALA A 482 -22.86 -17.20 4.31
C ALA A 482 -22.14 -18.46 4.86
N GLU A 483 -22.57 -19.65 4.46
CA GLU A 483 -21.91 -20.89 4.85
C GLU A 483 -20.51 -21.06 4.21
N THR A 484 -20.32 -20.59 2.97
CA THR A 484 -19.00 -20.53 2.32
C THR A 484 -18.05 -19.57 3.06
N TRP A 485 -18.55 -18.41 3.51
CA TRP A 485 -17.76 -17.47 4.30
C TRP A 485 -17.37 -18.03 5.67
N LYS A 486 -18.31 -18.67 6.38
CA LYS A 486 -18.03 -19.38 7.63
C LYS A 486 -16.97 -20.46 7.43
N LEU A 487 -17.04 -21.19 6.32
CA LEU A 487 -16.08 -22.23 5.98
C LEU A 487 -14.68 -21.63 5.71
N LEU A 488 -14.56 -20.57 4.91
CA LEU A 488 -13.30 -19.88 4.67
C LEU A 488 -12.70 -19.32 5.98
N SER A 489 -13.53 -18.77 6.86
CA SER A 489 -13.12 -18.25 8.17
C SER A 489 -12.57 -19.36 9.06
N ALA A 490 -13.26 -20.50 9.13
CA ALA A 490 -12.82 -21.68 9.86
C ALA A 490 -11.48 -22.23 9.32
N ILE A 491 -11.31 -22.29 7.99
CA ILE A 491 -10.05 -22.71 7.34
C ILE A 491 -8.89 -21.77 7.73
N ASN A 492 -9.17 -20.47 7.82
CA ASN A 492 -8.19 -19.46 8.24
C ASN A 492 -8.03 -19.34 9.76
N LYS A 493 -8.69 -20.19 10.56
CA LYS A 493 -8.69 -20.16 12.03
C LYS A 493 -9.06 -18.79 12.61
N LYS A 494 -10.00 -18.11 11.95
CA LYS A 494 -10.52 -16.80 12.34
C LYS A 494 -12.04 -16.86 12.48
N SER A 495 -12.60 -15.96 13.27
CA SER A 495 -14.04 -15.74 13.26
C SER A 495 -14.45 -15.00 11.98
N VAL A 496 -15.73 -15.13 11.62
CA VAL A 496 -16.35 -14.41 10.50
C VAL A 496 -16.15 -12.89 10.64
N HIS A 497 -16.14 -12.38 11.87
CA HIS A 497 -15.92 -10.97 12.19
C HIS A 497 -14.47 -10.48 11.98
N GLU A 498 -13.49 -11.39 12.02
CA GLU A 498 -12.05 -11.07 11.87
C GLU A 498 -11.55 -11.25 10.43
N LEU A 499 -12.42 -11.71 9.52
CA LEU A 499 -12.09 -12.08 8.16
C LEU A 499 -13.12 -11.55 7.17
N PRO A 500 -13.07 -10.25 6.82
CA PRO A 500 -13.94 -9.71 5.77
C PRO A 500 -13.61 -10.35 4.43
N VAL A 501 -14.63 -10.61 3.61
CA VAL A 501 -14.51 -11.30 2.33
C VAL A 501 -15.27 -10.57 1.23
N ILE A 502 -14.81 -10.74 0.00
CA ILE A 502 -15.46 -10.30 -1.23
C ILE A 502 -15.80 -11.54 -2.03
N PHE A 503 -17.04 -11.63 -2.52
CA PHE A 503 -17.42 -12.66 -3.47
C PHE A 503 -17.32 -12.10 -4.91
N GLU A 504 -16.56 -12.77 -5.76
CA GLU A 504 -16.33 -12.43 -7.16
C GLU A 504 -16.97 -13.51 -8.04
N ASP A 505 -17.48 -13.12 -9.21
CA ASP A 505 -17.96 -14.05 -10.26
C ASP A 505 -18.95 -15.13 -9.77
N VAL A 506 -19.84 -14.79 -8.83
CA VAL A 506 -20.86 -15.73 -8.33
C VAL A 506 -21.90 -16.00 -9.41
N GLN A 507 -22.01 -17.26 -9.81
CA GLN A 507 -22.95 -17.78 -10.80
C GLN A 507 -23.87 -18.81 -10.16
N THR A 508 -25.16 -18.73 -10.43
CA THR A 508 -26.16 -19.71 -10.01
C THR A 508 -26.64 -20.50 -11.21
N PHE A 509 -26.75 -21.82 -11.08
CA PHE A 509 -27.04 -22.73 -12.19
C PHE A 509 -28.38 -23.43 -12.03
N SER A 510 -28.88 -23.61 -10.81
CA SER A 510 -30.13 -24.30 -10.51
C SER A 510 -30.66 -23.92 -9.13
N GLU A 511 -31.97 -23.98 -8.97
CA GLU A 511 -32.64 -23.83 -7.66
C GLU A 511 -32.50 -25.10 -6.82
N ILE A 512 -32.74 -24.96 -5.51
CA ILE A 512 -32.79 -26.11 -4.61
C ILE A 512 -34.08 -26.89 -4.90
N ASN A 513 -33.93 -28.15 -5.26
CA ASN A 513 -35.08 -29.03 -5.47
C ASN A 513 -35.56 -29.62 -4.13
N PHE A 514 -36.73 -29.19 -3.64
CA PHE A 514 -37.38 -29.73 -2.44
C PHE A 514 -38.36 -30.87 -2.73
N SER A 515 -38.38 -31.44 -3.94
CA SER A 515 -39.37 -32.48 -4.29
C SER A 515 -39.25 -33.73 -3.41
N THR A 516 -40.41 -34.33 -3.10
CA THR A 516 -40.59 -35.39 -2.09
C THR A 516 -40.21 -36.80 -2.54
N GLU A 517 -39.69 -36.98 -3.77
CA GLU A 517 -39.42 -38.32 -4.33
C GLU A 517 -38.05 -38.92 -3.92
N GLY A 518 -37.26 -38.23 -3.09
CA GLY A 518 -36.03 -38.78 -2.52
C GLY A 518 -35.33 -37.85 -1.52
N PHE A 519 -34.42 -38.41 -0.71
CA PHE A 519 -33.56 -37.61 0.18
C PHE A 519 -32.49 -36.90 -0.66
N SER A 520 -32.21 -35.63 -0.39
CA SER A 520 -31.08 -34.95 -1.02
C SER A 520 -30.24 -34.18 -0.01
N ASN A 521 -28.95 -34.07 -0.34
CA ASN A 521 -27.95 -33.33 0.43
C ASN A 521 -27.43 -32.17 -0.41
N ILE A 522 -27.09 -31.06 0.24
CA ILE A 522 -26.40 -29.94 -0.36
C ILE A 522 -24.99 -29.88 0.20
N TRP A 523 -24.00 -29.74 -0.66
CA TRP A 523 -22.59 -29.72 -0.28
C TRP A 523 -21.94 -28.45 -0.79
N VAL A 524 -21.13 -27.84 0.08
CA VAL A 524 -20.32 -26.66 -0.21
C VAL A 524 -18.87 -27.09 -0.26
N GLN A 525 -18.17 -26.65 -1.29
CA GLN A 525 -16.76 -26.90 -1.51
C GLN A 525 -16.03 -25.58 -1.77
N ILE A 526 -14.85 -25.41 -1.17
CA ILE A 526 -14.02 -24.22 -1.37
C ILE A 526 -12.57 -24.63 -1.65
N LEU A 527 -11.93 -23.94 -2.59
CA LEU A 527 -10.51 -24.07 -2.89
C LEU A 527 -9.74 -22.93 -2.21
N PRO A 528 -9.14 -23.14 -1.03
CA PRO A 528 -8.70 -22.04 -0.16
C PRO A 528 -7.64 -21.13 -0.79
N GLY A 529 -6.76 -21.69 -1.64
CA GLY A 529 -5.68 -20.92 -2.27
C GLY A 529 -6.13 -20.01 -3.41
N ALA A 530 -7.19 -20.37 -4.13
CA ALA A 530 -7.72 -19.56 -5.24
C ALA A 530 -8.97 -18.77 -4.86
N GLY A 531 -9.68 -19.23 -3.81
CA GLY A 531 -10.96 -18.68 -3.40
C GLY A 531 -12.14 -19.28 -4.16
N ASP A 532 -11.95 -20.15 -5.16
CA ASP A 532 -13.07 -20.72 -5.90
C ASP A 532 -13.96 -21.57 -4.99
N PHE A 533 -15.27 -21.39 -5.03
CA PHE A 533 -16.23 -22.21 -4.31
C PHE A 533 -17.33 -22.73 -5.24
N ALA A 534 -17.93 -23.85 -4.85
CA ALA A 534 -19.06 -24.44 -5.54
C ALA A 534 -20.02 -25.09 -4.53
N VAL A 535 -21.31 -25.03 -4.87
CA VAL A 535 -22.43 -25.55 -4.10
C VAL A 535 -23.21 -26.50 -5.00
N PHE A 536 -23.44 -27.71 -4.53
CA PHE A 536 -24.08 -28.77 -5.30
C PHE A 536 -25.23 -29.39 -4.51
N GLN A 537 -26.23 -29.92 -5.21
CA GLN A 537 -27.27 -30.77 -4.65
C GLN A 537 -27.11 -32.20 -5.16
N GLU A 538 -27.04 -33.15 -4.23
CA GLU A 538 -26.89 -34.57 -4.47
C GLU A 538 -28.16 -35.32 -4.08
N PHE A 539 -28.72 -36.12 -4.99
CA PHE A 539 -29.89 -36.96 -4.73
C PHE A 539 -29.48 -38.36 -4.25
N ILE A 540 -30.13 -38.82 -3.18
CA ILE A 540 -29.87 -40.07 -2.48
C ILE A 540 -31.08 -40.98 -2.65
N GLU A 541 -30.84 -42.24 -3.02
CA GLU A 541 -31.86 -43.30 -3.03
C GLU A 541 -31.83 -44.06 -1.70
N GLU A 542 -33.01 -44.32 -1.13
CA GLU A 542 -33.15 -45.32 -0.09
C GLU A 542 -33.44 -46.68 -0.72
N ARG A 543 -32.62 -47.69 -0.37
CA ARG A 543 -32.89 -49.07 -0.72
C ARG A 543 -33.33 -49.84 0.52
N PRO A 544 -34.50 -50.49 0.50
CA PRO A 544 -34.88 -51.39 1.58
C PRO A 544 -33.93 -52.60 1.58
N THR A 545 -33.35 -52.91 2.74
CA THR A 545 -32.59 -54.14 2.95
C THR A 545 -33.50 -55.23 3.54
N ALA A 546 -33.16 -56.50 3.32
CA ALA A 546 -33.93 -57.66 3.78
C ALA A 546 -34.13 -57.75 5.31
N PHE A 547 -33.46 -56.88 6.10
CA PHE A 547 -33.49 -56.86 7.56
C PHE A 547 -34.05 -55.55 8.16
N GLY A 548 -34.69 -54.69 7.35
CA GLY A 548 -35.42 -53.53 7.87
C GLY A 548 -34.56 -52.32 8.28
N MET A 549 -33.27 -52.30 7.95
CA MET A 549 -32.44 -51.09 8.06
C MET A 549 -32.21 -50.47 6.68
N GLU A 550 -32.57 -49.19 6.52
CA GLU A 550 -32.35 -48.40 5.31
C GLU A 550 -30.85 -48.18 5.08
N THR A 551 -30.31 -48.69 3.98
CA THR A 551 -29.01 -48.22 3.47
C THR A 551 -29.26 -47.09 2.49
N ARG A 552 -28.81 -45.88 2.84
CA ARG A 552 -28.77 -44.72 1.96
C ARG A 552 -27.64 -44.89 0.95
N VAL A 553 -27.98 -45.07 -0.31
CA VAL A 553 -27.00 -45.27 -1.39
C VAL A 553 -27.19 -44.16 -2.42
N LYS A 554 -26.10 -43.48 -2.79
CA LYS A 554 -26.14 -42.42 -3.81
C LYS A 554 -26.79 -42.95 -5.08
N ASN A 555 -27.81 -42.24 -5.58
CA ASN A 555 -28.48 -42.60 -6.83
C ASN A 555 -27.43 -42.60 -7.96
N LYS A 556 -27.24 -43.74 -8.64
CA LYS A 556 -26.27 -43.83 -9.74
C LYS A 556 -26.77 -43.18 -11.03
N ASN A 557 -28.07 -42.95 -11.15
CA ASN A 557 -28.72 -42.45 -12.36
C ASN A 557 -28.93 -40.93 -12.35
N ASN A 558 -28.95 -40.27 -11.18
CA ASN A 558 -29.01 -38.81 -11.10
C ASN A 558 -27.61 -38.19 -11.01
N LYS A 559 -27.36 -37.19 -11.87
CA LYS A 559 -26.17 -36.33 -11.79
C LYS A 559 -26.37 -35.34 -10.64
N ASP A 560 -25.30 -35.08 -9.88
CA ASP A 560 -25.29 -34.00 -8.90
C ASP A 560 -25.59 -32.68 -9.62
N THR A 561 -26.50 -31.89 -9.08
CA THR A 561 -26.93 -30.63 -9.67
C THR A 561 -26.06 -29.51 -9.11
N LEU A 562 -25.26 -28.85 -9.94
CA LEU A 562 -24.56 -27.63 -9.53
C LEU A 562 -25.60 -26.55 -9.26
N LEU A 563 -25.59 -25.99 -8.05
CA LEU A 563 -26.51 -24.93 -7.63
C LEU A 563 -25.87 -23.55 -7.82
N MET A 564 -24.62 -23.38 -7.37
CA MET A 564 -23.92 -22.11 -7.39
C MET A 564 -22.40 -22.35 -7.46
N GLN A 565 -21.65 -21.45 -8.09
CA GLN A 565 -20.21 -21.39 -7.98
C GLN A 565 -19.76 -19.93 -7.97
N GLY A 566 -18.53 -19.66 -7.59
CA GLY A 566 -17.94 -18.34 -7.69
C GLY A 566 -16.59 -18.32 -7.00
N LYS A 567 -16.10 -17.14 -6.64
CA LYS A 567 -14.85 -16.98 -5.93
C LYS A 567 -15.06 -16.14 -4.67
N ILE A 568 -14.37 -16.47 -3.60
CA ILE A 568 -14.38 -15.76 -2.32
C ILE A 568 -12.95 -15.34 -1.98
N VAL A 569 -12.74 -14.05 -1.80
CA VAL A 569 -11.41 -13.45 -1.59
C VAL A 569 -11.39 -12.74 -0.25
N ILE A 570 -10.32 -12.92 0.53
CA ILE A 570 -10.12 -12.18 1.77
C ILE A 570 -9.82 -10.72 1.44
N TRP A 571 -10.58 -9.80 2.03
CA TRP A 571 -10.35 -8.38 1.86
C TRP A 571 -9.17 -7.92 2.74
N GLU A 572 -7.99 -7.75 2.14
CA GLU A 572 -6.79 -7.21 2.82
C GLU A 572 -6.79 -5.66 2.75
N GLU A 573 -6.87 -4.99 3.91
CA GLU A 573 -7.04 -3.53 4.14
C GLU A 573 -6.54 -2.54 3.05
N PRO A 574 -7.30 -1.46 2.75
CA PRO A 574 -6.75 -0.21 2.24
C PRO A 574 -6.14 0.60 3.40
N LYS A 575 -4.95 1.16 3.17
CA LYS A 575 -4.18 1.99 4.10
C LYS A 575 -5.05 3.00 4.87
N LYS A 576 -4.81 3.12 6.18
CA LYS A 576 -5.32 4.15 7.11
C LYS A 576 -5.60 5.48 6.41
N THR A 577 -6.86 5.69 6.08
CA THR A 577 -7.41 6.96 5.61
C THR A 577 -8.41 7.43 6.64
N SER A 578 -8.52 8.75 6.83
CA SER A 578 -9.48 9.40 7.74
C SER A 578 -10.93 8.96 7.51
N GLN A 579 -11.21 8.41 6.32
CA GLN A 579 -12.46 7.76 5.96
C GLN A 579 -12.81 6.55 6.83
N LEU A 580 -11.85 5.81 7.39
CA LEU A 580 -12.15 4.69 8.29
C LEU A 580 -12.59 5.19 9.68
N GLU A 581 -12.00 6.27 10.20
CA GLU A 581 -12.46 6.85 11.48
C GLU A 581 -13.83 7.53 11.33
N ASP A 582 -14.10 8.15 10.17
CA ASP A 582 -15.41 8.70 9.85
C ASP A 582 -16.44 7.60 9.53
N PHE A 583 -16.04 6.49 8.91
CA PHE A 583 -16.88 5.30 8.72
C PHE A 583 -17.18 4.65 10.07
N LEU A 584 -16.19 4.42 10.93
CA LEU A 584 -16.39 3.81 12.25
C LEU A 584 -17.16 4.71 13.24
N LYS A 585 -17.08 6.04 13.10
CA LYS A 585 -17.86 7.01 13.91
C LYS A 585 -19.30 7.17 13.44
N ASN A 586 -19.55 7.05 12.14
CA ASN A 586 -20.88 7.30 11.55
C ASN A 586 -21.62 6.01 11.17
N ASN A 587 -20.98 4.85 11.29
CA ASN A 587 -21.60 3.55 11.07
C ASN A 587 -22.17 3.02 12.39
N GLU A 588 -23.50 3.08 12.53
CA GLU A 588 -24.24 2.62 13.71
C GLU A 588 -23.95 1.15 14.06
N PHE A 589 -23.44 0.34 13.11
CA PHE A 589 -23.05 -1.05 13.35
C PHE A 589 -21.86 -1.20 14.31
N TYR A 590 -20.88 -0.28 14.27
CA TYR A 590 -19.71 -0.33 15.16
C TYR A 590 -20.06 0.03 16.62
N HIS A 591 -21.11 0.83 16.82
CA HIS A 591 -21.64 1.16 18.12
C HIS A 591 -22.58 0.07 18.68
N THR A 592 -23.27 -0.66 17.79
CA THR A 592 -24.18 -1.76 18.16
C THR A 592 -23.44 -3.05 18.54
N LEU A 593 -22.25 -3.31 17.95
CA LEU A 593 -21.40 -4.45 18.29
C LEU A 593 -20.71 -4.37 19.67
N LYS A 594 -20.74 -3.21 20.35
CA LYS A 594 -20.10 -3.02 21.66
C LYS A 594 -20.97 -3.38 22.87
N SER A 595 -22.26 -3.66 22.66
CA SER A 595 -23.14 -4.16 23.72
C SER A 595 -23.25 -5.68 23.63
N ASP A 596 -22.83 -6.37 24.69
CA ASP A 596 -22.78 -7.83 24.88
C ASP A 596 -24.15 -8.57 24.83
N GLU A 597 -25.15 -8.06 24.12
CA GLU A 597 -26.50 -8.63 24.13
C GLU A 597 -27.04 -8.86 22.71
N PHE A 598 -26.67 -10.00 22.11
CA PHE A 598 -27.56 -10.65 21.14
C PHE A 598 -28.67 -11.36 21.92
N SER A 599 -29.70 -10.61 22.31
CA SER A 599 -30.94 -11.19 22.82
C SER A 599 -31.78 -11.76 21.66
N GLU A 600 -32.32 -12.96 21.83
CA GLU A 600 -33.40 -13.51 20.99
C GLU A 600 -34.48 -12.44 20.72
N GLY A 601 -34.69 -12.08 19.45
CA GLY A 601 -35.75 -11.15 19.05
C GLY A 601 -35.32 -9.91 18.28
N SER A 602 -34.05 -9.77 17.87
CA SER A 602 -33.64 -8.70 16.96
C SER A 602 -34.42 -8.81 15.64
N LYS A 603 -35.32 -7.86 15.41
CA LYS A 603 -36.08 -7.69 14.17
C LYS A 603 -35.11 -7.52 13.01
N ILE A 604 -35.39 -8.20 11.91
CA ILE A 604 -34.68 -8.03 10.67
C ILE A 604 -35.70 -7.47 9.71
N ASP A 605 -35.63 -6.16 9.55
CA ASP A 605 -36.48 -5.44 8.62
C ASP A 605 -35.87 -5.54 7.23
N TYR A 606 -36.72 -5.91 6.29
CA TYR A 606 -36.37 -5.98 4.88
C TYR A 606 -36.77 -4.71 4.20
N PHE A 607 -35.80 -4.06 3.56
CA PHE A 607 -36.08 -2.86 2.80
C PHE A 607 -35.44 -2.96 1.41
N ILE A 608 -36.28 -3.03 0.39
CA ILE A 608 -35.86 -2.96 -1.01
C ILE A 608 -36.11 -1.52 -1.47
N ASN A 609 -35.04 -0.74 -1.63
CA ASN A 609 -35.15 0.59 -2.25
C ASN A 609 -34.67 0.53 -3.71
N SER A 610 -35.64 0.39 -4.63
CA SER A 610 -35.42 0.20 -6.07
C SER A 610 -34.81 1.41 -6.80
N VAL A 611 -34.60 2.54 -6.11
CA VAL A 611 -34.03 3.75 -6.69
C VAL A 611 -32.50 3.78 -6.60
N VAL A 612 -31.90 3.09 -5.62
CA VAL A 612 -30.47 3.23 -5.28
C VAL A 612 -29.66 1.94 -5.42
N ARG A 613 -30.29 0.80 -5.78
CA ARG A 613 -29.62 -0.50 -6.04
C ARG A 613 -28.64 -0.94 -4.94
N HIS A 614 -29.13 -1.02 -3.71
CA HIS A 614 -28.35 -1.41 -2.52
C HIS A 614 -28.96 -2.68 -1.90
N PHE A 615 -28.11 -3.65 -1.50
CA PHE A 615 -28.48 -4.86 -0.77
C PHE A 615 -27.66 -4.94 0.52
N GLU A 616 -28.33 -5.19 1.65
CA GLU A 616 -27.66 -5.37 2.93
C GLU A 616 -28.26 -6.56 3.69
N CYS A 617 -27.40 -7.51 4.08
CA CYS A 617 -27.78 -8.64 4.92
C CYS A 617 -26.61 -9.01 5.83
N ASP A 618 -26.83 -8.96 7.14
CA ASP A 618 -25.88 -9.44 8.17
C ASP A 618 -24.43 -8.91 7.99
N GLY A 619 -24.31 -7.62 7.64
CA GLY A 619 -23.04 -6.93 7.42
C GLY A 619 -22.39 -7.16 6.05
N VAL A 620 -23.12 -7.77 5.10
CA VAL A 620 -22.72 -7.83 3.68
C VAL A 620 -23.45 -6.73 2.93
N THR A 621 -22.70 -5.69 2.53
CA THR A 621 -23.18 -4.64 1.64
C THR A 621 -22.82 -4.99 0.19
N VAL A 622 -23.82 -5.10 -0.70
CA VAL A 622 -23.62 -5.24 -2.15
C VAL A 622 -24.17 -3.99 -2.85
N ASP A 623 -23.28 -3.28 -3.53
CA ASP A 623 -23.62 -2.11 -4.35
C ASP A 623 -23.93 -2.51 -5.81
N LEU A 624 -24.86 -1.80 -6.46
CA LEU A 624 -25.28 -1.92 -7.88
C LEU A 624 -26.17 -3.10 -8.27
N PHE A 625 -26.98 -3.64 -7.35
CA PHE A 625 -27.94 -4.70 -7.66
C PHE A 625 -29.12 -4.23 -8.57
N LYS A 626 -29.30 -4.79 -9.78
CA LYS A 626 -30.59 -4.72 -10.53
C LYS A 626 -31.04 -6.10 -11.01
N THR A 627 -32.30 -6.41 -10.71
CA THR A 627 -33.13 -7.44 -11.31
C THR A 627 -33.94 -6.86 -12.48
N GLN A 628 -34.17 -7.64 -13.55
CA GLN A 628 -35.31 -7.40 -14.44
C GLN A 628 -36.38 -8.49 -14.26
N PRO A 629 -37.67 -8.15 -14.41
CA PRO A 629 -38.79 -8.99 -14.09
C PRO A 629 -38.98 -10.10 -15.12
N ILE A 630 -39.24 -11.29 -14.58
CA ILE A 630 -39.68 -12.47 -15.31
C ILE A 630 -40.96 -12.09 -16.07
N ARG A 631 -40.94 -12.21 -17.40
CA ARG A 631 -42.17 -12.45 -18.16
C ARG A 631 -42.20 -13.93 -18.51
N GLU A 632 -43.02 -14.67 -17.79
CA GLU A 632 -43.22 -16.09 -18.03
C GLU A 632 -43.87 -16.29 -19.40
N GLU A 633 -43.31 -17.19 -20.19
CA GLU A 633 -44.04 -18.41 -20.54
C GLU A 633 -43.06 -19.59 -20.58
N LEU A 634 -43.29 -20.50 -19.64
CA LEU A 634 -42.61 -21.79 -19.52
C LEU A 634 -42.75 -22.59 -20.81
N GLN A 635 -41.65 -22.81 -21.54
CA GLN A 635 -41.50 -24.03 -22.33
C GLN A 635 -40.01 -24.34 -22.61
N SER A 636 -39.60 -25.52 -22.11
CA SER A 636 -38.39 -26.30 -22.44
C SER A 636 -37.01 -25.64 -22.30
N LEU A 637 -36.35 -25.94 -21.17
CA LEU A 637 -34.98 -26.48 -21.09
C LEU A 637 -34.00 -26.09 -22.22
N HIS A 638 -33.05 -25.18 -21.91
CA HIS A 638 -31.59 -25.37 -21.97
C HIS A 638 -30.86 -24.00 -21.98
N ASN A 639 -29.83 -23.88 -21.14
CA ASN A 639 -28.87 -22.76 -21.03
C ASN A 639 -29.44 -21.39 -20.60
N ILE A 640 -29.30 -21.08 -19.31
CA ILE A 640 -29.17 -19.68 -18.86
C ILE A 640 -27.69 -19.34 -18.94
N GLN A 641 -27.27 -18.74 -20.05
CA GLN A 641 -25.96 -18.12 -20.19
C GLN A 641 -26.08 -16.66 -19.70
N THR A 642 -25.49 -16.37 -18.55
CA THR A 642 -25.20 -14.98 -18.14
C THR A 642 -24.01 -14.50 -18.97
N GLU A 643 -24.27 -13.90 -20.14
CA GLU A 643 -23.22 -13.30 -20.96
C GLU A 643 -23.10 -11.80 -20.69
N HIS A 644 -21.86 -11.39 -20.40
CA HIS A 644 -21.30 -10.03 -20.35
C HIS A 644 -21.54 -9.17 -19.09
N LEU A 645 -20.72 -9.44 -18.06
CA LEU A 645 -20.22 -8.43 -17.12
C LEU A 645 -19.19 -7.54 -17.81
N THR A 646 -19.54 -6.28 -18.11
CA THR A 646 -18.55 -5.24 -18.44
C THR A 646 -18.46 -4.28 -17.24
N PHE A 647 -17.26 -4.20 -16.64
CA PHE A 647 -16.95 -3.22 -15.61
C PHE A 647 -16.58 -1.86 -16.24
N VAL A 648 -17.25 -0.80 -15.80
CA VAL A 648 -16.71 0.57 -15.83
C VAL A 648 -16.98 1.21 -14.46
N PRO A 649 -15.95 1.73 -13.77
CA PRO A 649 -16.10 2.36 -12.45
C PRO A 649 -16.78 3.73 -12.56
N TYR A 650 -17.74 4.02 -11.67
CA TYR A 650 -18.27 5.38 -11.48
C TYR A 650 -17.58 6.07 -10.32
N ALA A 651 -16.37 6.56 -10.59
CA ALA A 651 -15.82 7.77 -10.00
C ALA A 651 -14.75 8.29 -10.97
N GLU A 652 -14.96 9.50 -11.49
CA GLU A 652 -14.25 10.17 -12.59
C GLU A 652 -14.71 9.77 -14.01
N ASN A 653 -15.75 10.47 -14.49
CA ASN A 653 -16.30 10.33 -15.84
C ASN A 653 -15.26 10.65 -16.93
N SER A 654 -14.81 9.62 -17.64
CA SER A 654 -14.34 9.77 -19.01
C SER A 654 -14.99 8.70 -19.88
N PHE A 655 -16.03 9.08 -20.63
CA PHE A 655 -16.50 8.28 -21.75
C PHE A 655 -15.43 8.28 -22.85
N LYS A 656 -15.17 7.15 -23.50
CA LYS A 656 -14.11 7.01 -24.52
C LYS A 656 -14.38 7.89 -25.74
N ASP A 657 -15.65 7.99 -26.13
CA ASP A 657 -16.10 8.80 -27.24
C ASP A 657 -17.59 9.18 -27.11
N GLN A 658 -18.05 9.99 -28.07
CA GLN A 658 -19.42 10.49 -28.11
C GLN A 658 -20.45 9.38 -28.38
N TYR A 659 -20.06 8.26 -29.00
CA TYR A 659 -20.95 7.16 -29.31
C TYR A 659 -21.25 6.30 -28.07
N GLU A 660 -20.25 6.07 -27.23
CA GLU A 660 -20.41 5.41 -25.93
C GLU A 660 -21.32 6.23 -24.99
N PHE A 661 -21.18 7.56 -25.00
CA PHE A 661 -22.07 8.47 -24.26
C PHE A 661 -23.53 8.37 -24.73
N VAL A 662 -23.75 8.38 -26.06
CA VAL A 662 -25.08 8.27 -26.67
C VAL A 662 -25.72 6.91 -26.38
N ARG A 663 -24.96 5.83 -26.51
CA ARG A 663 -25.43 4.46 -26.22
C ARG A 663 -25.89 4.32 -24.77
N THR A 664 -25.08 4.80 -23.83
CA THR A 664 -25.39 4.76 -22.40
C THR A 664 -26.62 5.62 -22.07
N SER A 665 -26.75 6.78 -22.72
CA SER A 665 -27.92 7.66 -22.56
C SER A 665 -29.22 7.00 -23.04
N LEU A 666 -29.21 6.34 -24.20
CA LEU A 666 -30.37 5.62 -24.74
C LEU A 666 -30.77 4.42 -23.88
N GLN A 667 -29.79 3.65 -23.41
CA GLN A 667 -30.02 2.51 -22.51
C GLN A 667 -30.78 2.95 -21.26
N LEU A 668 -30.34 4.05 -20.62
CA LEU A 668 -30.98 4.60 -19.44
C LEU A 668 -32.43 5.05 -19.70
N ILE A 669 -32.69 5.71 -20.82
CA ILE A 669 -34.03 6.17 -21.20
C ILE A 669 -34.97 4.98 -21.39
N VAL A 670 -34.51 3.92 -22.07
CA VAL A 670 -35.29 2.71 -22.30
C VAL A 670 -35.63 2.02 -20.99
N GLU A 671 -34.64 1.83 -20.11
CA GLU A 671 -34.84 1.20 -18.79
C GLU A 671 -35.84 1.98 -17.92
N ASN A 672 -35.80 3.31 -17.97
CA ASN A 672 -36.66 4.16 -17.14
C ASN A 672 -38.05 4.43 -17.75
N SER A 673 -38.34 3.97 -18.97
CA SER A 673 -39.64 4.09 -19.63
C SER A 673 -40.69 3.06 -19.14
N GLY A 674 -40.29 2.13 -18.25
CA GLY A 674 -41.18 1.11 -17.69
C GLY A 674 -41.58 -0.02 -18.65
N LYS A 675 -41.03 -0.07 -19.88
CA LYS A 675 -41.17 -1.23 -20.78
C LYS A 675 -40.21 -2.36 -20.37
N VAL A 676 -40.44 -2.91 -19.17
CA VAL A 676 -40.01 -4.27 -18.85
C VAL A 676 -41.26 -5.09 -18.50
N GLY A 677 -42.20 -5.24 -19.46
CA GLY A 677 -43.50 -5.88 -19.14
C GLY A 677 -44.52 -6.28 -20.23
N HIS A 678 -44.50 -5.80 -21.50
CA HIS A 678 -45.51 -6.17 -22.52
C HIS A 678 -45.04 -6.91 -23.77
N THR A 679 -45.72 -8.02 -24.07
CA THR A 679 -45.52 -9.08 -25.09
C THR A 679 -45.73 -8.64 -26.55
N ASN A 680 -45.84 -7.35 -26.82
CA ASN A 680 -45.91 -6.84 -28.19
C ASN A 680 -44.53 -6.30 -28.61
N ASP A 681 -44.04 -6.80 -29.74
CA ASP A 681 -42.74 -6.56 -30.37
C ASP A 681 -42.47 -5.10 -30.82
N GLU A 682 -43.20 -4.12 -30.27
CA GLU A 682 -43.17 -2.74 -30.72
C GLU A 682 -42.03 -1.93 -30.05
N PRO A 683 -41.14 -1.31 -30.84
CA PRO A 683 -40.03 -0.52 -30.33
C PRO A 683 -40.50 0.67 -29.46
N LEU A 684 -39.66 1.12 -28.52
CA LEU A 684 -39.91 2.37 -27.81
C LEU A 684 -39.79 3.52 -28.82
N GLU A 685 -40.89 4.23 -29.05
CA GLU A 685 -40.87 5.40 -29.92
C GLU A 685 -40.36 6.61 -29.13
N ILE A 686 -39.19 7.11 -29.53
CA ILE A 686 -38.58 8.33 -28.98
C ILE A 686 -38.81 9.43 -30.00
N GLN A 687 -39.60 10.43 -29.60
CA GLN A 687 -39.76 11.65 -30.39
C GLN A 687 -38.51 12.50 -30.22
N ILE A 688 -37.95 12.93 -31.35
CA ILE A 688 -36.78 13.80 -31.41
C ILE A 688 -37.25 15.19 -31.81
N PHE A 689 -36.98 16.16 -30.94
CA PHE A 689 -37.21 17.57 -31.21
C PHE A 689 -35.87 18.26 -31.47
N GLY A 690 -35.72 18.81 -32.68
CA GLY A 690 -34.58 19.65 -33.04
C GLY A 690 -34.91 21.12 -32.80
N GLY A 691 -34.08 21.81 -32.02
CA GLY A 691 -34.11 23.27 -32.02
C GLY A 691 -33.82 23.84 -33.42
N ASN A 692 -33.95 25.17 -33.59
CA ASN A 692 -33.86 25.90 -34.87
C ASN A 692 -32.50 25.78 -35.64
N ASN A 693 -31.58 24.91 -35.23
CA ASN A 693 -30.26 24.72 -35.84
C ASN A 693 -30.15 23.35 -36.56
N GLU A 694 -30.63 23.29 -37.81
CA GLU A 694 -30.73 22.05 -38.61
C GLU A 694 -29.40 21.28 -38.78
N LYS A 695 -28.25 21.97 -38.78
CA LYS A 695 -26.94 21.33 -38.98
C LYS A 695 -26.48 20.50 -37.78
N GLU A 696 -26.67 21.00 -36.56
CA GLU A 696 -26.31 20.25 -35.34
C GLU A 696 -27.29 19.12 -35.09
N TYR A 697 -28.57 19.37 -35.35
CA TYR A 697 -29.63 18.38 -35.27
C TYR A 697 -29.37 17.16 -36.17
N SER A 698 -29.00 17.40 -37.43
CA SER A 698 -28.69 16.32 -38.39
C SER A 698 -27.45 15.51 -38.01
N LEU A 699 -26.43 16.13 -37.40
CA LEU A 699 -25.25 15.43 -36.91
C LEU A 699 -25.57 14.52 -35.73
N LEU A 700 -26.35 15.00 -34.77
CA LEU A 700 -26.76 14.21 -33.59
C LEU A 700 -27.69 13.06 -33.98
N LEU A 701 -28.65 13.31 -34.88
CA LEU A 701 -29.52 12.27 -35.41
C LEU A 701 -28.72 11.17 -36.09
N LYS A 702 -27.66 11.54 -36.83
CA LYS A 702 -26.74 10.58 -37.45
C LYS A 702 -26.01 9.74 -36.41
N MET A 703 -25.48 10.34 -35.35
CA MET A 703 -24.80 9.61 -34.25
C MET A 703 -25.74 8.62 -33.55
N PHE A 704 -26.96 9.05 -33.21
CA PHE A 704 -27.96 8.16 -32.61
C PHE A 704 -28.34 7.01 -33.56
N THR A 705 -28.48 7.29 -34.86
CA THR A 705 -28.77 6.27 -35.87
C THR A 705 -27.61 5.28 -36.03
N GLU A 706 -26.36 5.73 -35.95
CA GLU A 706 -25.17 4.86 -36.00
C GLU A 706 -25.09 3.94 -34.77
N VAL A 707 -25.37 4.46 -33.57
CA VAL A 707 -25.44 3.65 -32.33
C VAL A 707 -26.55 2.60 -32.38
N LEU A 708 -27.72 2.94 -32.94
CA LEU A 708 -28.81 1.97 -33.08
C LEU A 708 -28.57 0.92 -34.18
N ARG A 709 -27.59 1.14 -35.07
CA ARG A 709 -27.23 0.20 -36.14
C ARG A 709 -26.01 -0.67 -35.81
N SER A 710 -25.33 -0.44 -34.69
CA SER A 710 -24.17 -1.25 -34.31
C SER A 710 -24.60 -2.66 -33.91
N ASP A 711 -23.88 -3.68 -34.39
CA ASP A 711 -24.18 -5.10 -34.16
C ASP A 711 -24.21 -5.50 -32.66
N ASP A 712 -23.64 -4.67 -31.78
CA ASP A 712 -23.58 -4.90 -30.34
C ASP A 712 -24.80 -4.34 -29.56
N ASN A 713 -25.86 -3.84 -30.21
CA ASN A 713 -26.93 -3.09 -29.53
C ASN A 713 -28.32 -3.76 -29.65
N ASP A 714 -28.85 -4.26 -28.52
CA ASP A 714 -30.19 -4.90 -28.44
C ASP A 714 -31.35 -3.91 -28.18
N LEU A 715 -31.09 -2.59 -28.25
CA LEU A 715 -32.10 -1.57 -27.99
C LEU A 715 -33.14 -1.47 -29.12
N LYS A 716 -34.37 -1.96 -28.88
CA LYS A 716 -35.54 -1.76 -29.75
C LYS A 716 -36.10 -0.34 -29.61
N VAL A 717 -35.42 0.64 -30.22
CA VAL A 717 -35.82 2.07 -30.22
C VAL A 717 -36.14 2.53 -31.64
N LYS A 718 -37.27 3.21 -31.80
CA LYS A 718 -37.64 3.90 -33.04
C LYS A 718 -37.54 5.40 -32.81
N LEU A 719 -36.68 6.07 -33.57
CA LEU A 719 -36.50 7.51 -33.52
C LEU A 719 -37.44 8.18 -34.53
N THR A 720 -38.32 9.06 -34.06
CA THR A 720 -39.27 9.78 -34.92
C THR A 720 -38.98 11.29 -34.85
N PRO A 721 -38.40 11.89 -35.93
CA PRO A 721 -38.18 13.33 -36.02
C PRO A 721 -39.51 14.08 -36.05
N THR A 722 -39.68 15.11 -35.20
CA THR A 722 -40.95 15.87 -35.15
C THR A 722 -40.68 17.38 -35.05
N ASN A 723 -41.37 18.18 -35.89
CA ASN A 723 -41.20 19.65 -35.92
C ASN A 723 -42.12 20.42 -34.94
N LEU A 724 -43.15 19.77 -34.36
CA LEU A 724 -44.09 20.34 -33.38
C LEU A 724 -44.64 19.20 -32.49
N PRO A 725 -44.82 19.40 -31.17
CA PRO A 725 -45.38 18.37 -30.29
C PRO A 725 -46.88 18.22 -30.60
N LYS A 726 -47.22 17.41 -31.61
CA LYS A 726 -48.61 16.99 -31.84
C LYS A 726 -48.82 15.66 -31.12
N ILE A 727 -49.45 15.82 -29.97
CA ILE A 727 -49.89 14.77 -29.07
C ILE A 727 -50.95 13.92 -29.78
N SER A 728 -50.66 12.64 -30.00
CA SER A 728 -51.69 11.60 -29.95
C SER A 728 -51.43 10.78 -28.69
N GLU A 729 -52.15 11.16 -27.64
CA GLU A 729 -52.27 10.45 -26.37
C GLU A 729 -52.78 9.03 -26.61
N SER A 730 -51.89 8.04 -26.53
CA SER A 730 -52.23 6.70 -26.00
C SER A 730 -51.02 5.78 -25.86
N ASN A 731 -49.89 6.02 -26.57
CA ASN A 731 -48.76 5.07 -26.62
C ASN A 731 -47.37 5.63 -26.27
N LEU A 732 -47.23 6.92 -25.94
CA LEU A 732 -45.94 7.55 -25.62
C LEU A 732 -45.60 7.41 -24.12
N LYS A 733 -44.44 6.82 -23.78
CA LYS A 733 -43.99 6.60 -22.38
C LYS A 733 -42.67 7.27 -21.99
N ALA A 734 -41.89 7.81 -22.92
CA ALA A 734 -40.70 8.62 -22.65
C ALA A 734 -40.44 9.60 -23.81
N ASN A 735 -40.02 10.83 -23.52
CA ASN A 735 -39.64 11.84 -24.52
C ASN A 735 -38.17 12.21 -24.38
N LEU A 736 -37.46 12.39 -25.51
CA LEU A 736 -36.07 12.86 -25.53
C LEU A 736 -35.96 14.16 -26.31
N HIS A 737 -35.65 15.24 -25.63
CA HIS A 737 -35.48 16.55 -26.25
C HIS A 737 -34.00 16.81 -26.55
N PHE A 738 -33.68 17.27 -27.76
CA PHE A 738 -32.32 17.70 -28.07
C PHE A 738 -32.21 19.20 -27.96
N VAL A 739 -31.23 19.66 -27.19
CA VAL A 739 -30.99 21.07 -26.99
C VAL A 739 -29.55 21.42 -27.27
N SER A 740 -29.34 22.25 -28.29
CA SER A 740 -28.02 22.78 -28.64
C SER A 740 -27.82 24.27 -28.35
N ASP A 741 -28.87 25.00 -27.96
CA ASP A 741 -28.83 26.40 -27.52
C ASP A 741 -29.57 26.56 -26.18
N LEU A 742 -28.98 27.30 -25.23
CA LEU A 742 -29.60 27.69 -23.95
C LEU A 742 -31.00 28.28 -24.11
N ARG A 743 -31.26 29.03 -25.19
CA ARG A 743 -32.59 29.61 -25.46
C ARG A 743 -33.67 28.56 -25.75
N ALA A 744 -33.27 27.37 -26.20
CA ALA A 744 -34.22 26.28 -26.44
C ALA A 744 -34.57 25.55 -25.14
N VAL A 745 -33.70 25.56 -24.12
CA VAL A 745 -33.94 24.94 -22.80
C VAL A 745 -35.13 25.60 -22.09
N THR A 746 -35.26 26.93 -22.22
CA THR A 746 -36.34 27.71 -21.58
C THR A 746 -37.70 27.52 -22.25
N ALA A 747 -37.73 27.00 -23.49
CA ALA A 747 -38.96 26.74 -24.24
C ALA A 747 -39.55 25.34 -23.98
N LEU A 748 -38.82 24.49 -23.24
CA LEU A 748 -39.26 23.14 -22.89
C LEU A 748 -40.11 23.17 -21.63
N ALA A 749 -41.43 23.27 -21.77
CA ALA A 749 -42.35 23.05 -20.65
C ALA A 749 -42.59 21.54 -20.45
N PRO A 750 -42.53 21.01 -19.22
CA PRO A 750 -43.00 19.64 -18.96
C PRO A 750 -44.48 19.54 -19.34
N SER A 751 -44.84 18.55 -20.15
CA SER A 751 -46.24 18.21 -20.39
C SER A 751 -46.88 17.76 -19.08
N ASN A 752 -48.07 18.24 -18.76
CA ASN A 752 -48.79 18.03 -17.48
C ASN A 752 -49.14 16.56 -17.14
N ASP A 753 -48.66 15.57 -17.89
CA ASP A 753 -48.98 14.18 -17.69
C ASP A 753 -47.71 13.37 -17.42
N SER A 754 -47.65 12.76 -16.23
CA SER A 754 -47.01 11.49 -15.77
C SER A 754 -45.82 10.83 -16.51
N ILE A 755 -45.18 11.49 -17.47
CA ILE A 755 -44.16 10.97 -18.38
C ILE A 755 -42.81 11.57 -18.02
N ILE A 756 -41.83 10.71 -17.74
CA ILE A 756 -40.45 11.12 -17.50
C ILE A 756 -39.85 11.62 -18.82
N SER A 757 -39.56 12.93 -18.89
CA SER A 757 -38.87 13.55 -20.03
C SER A 757 -37.37 13.67 -19.76
N TYR A 758 -36.57 13.27 -20.75
CA TYR A 758 -35.13 13.42 -20.76
C TYR A 758 -34.72 14.53 -21.73
N ILE A 759 -33.64 15.25 -21.41
CA ILE A 759 -33.06 16.27 -22.29
C ILE A 759 -31.62 15.90 -22.57
N PHE A 760 -31.30 15.72 -23.84
CA PHE A 760 -29.93 15.58 -24.31
C PHE A 760 -29.41 16.95 -24.73
N VAL A 761 -28.40 17.44 -24.02
CA VAL A 761 -27.83 18.77 -24.18
C VAL A 761 -26.48 18.68 -24.87
N THR A 762 -26.29 19.48 -25.91
CA THR A 762 -24.99 19.62 -26.61
C THR A 762 -24.64 21.08 -26.78
N ILE A 763 -23.82 21.62 -25.89
CA ILE A 763 -23.49 23.05 -25.83
C ILE A 763 -21.99 23.26 -26.02
N PRO A 764 -21.53 24.47 -26.44
CA PRO A 764 -20.11 24.78 -26.47
C PRO A 764 -19.45 24.54 -25.10
N ALA A 765 -18.26 23.95 -25.07
CA ALA A 765 -17.59 23.52 -23.83
C ALA A 765 -17.37 24.63 -22.79
N LYS A 766 -17.36 25.90 -23.24
CA LYS A 766 -17.22 27.10 -22.40
C LYS A 766 -18.43 27.41 -21.54
N ILE A 767 -19.59 26.83 -21.85
CA ILE A 767 -20.84 27.00 -21.11
C ILE A 767 -20.93 25.87 -20.08
N HIS A 768 -21.24 26.18 -18.82
CA HIS A 768 -21.34 25.16 -17.77
C HIS A 768 -22.77 24.60 -17.69
N MET A 769 -22.91 23.31 -17.36
CA MET A 769 -24.22 22.67 -17.22
C MET A 769 -25.05 23.26 -16.08
N LYS A 770 -24.39 23.85 -15.08
CA LYS A 770 -25.04 24.66 -14.05
C LYS A 770 -25.81 25.85 -14.63
N ASP A 771 -25.24 26.55 -15.62
CA ASP A 771 -25.91 27.70 -16.26
C ASP A 771 -27.17 27.26 -17.02
N VAL A 772 -27.16 26.04 -17.55
CA VAL A 772 -28.30 25.40 -18.22
C VAL A 772 -29.42 25.08 -17.22
N LEU A 773 -29.07 24.47 -16.07
CA LEU A 773 -30.03 24.19 -15.00
C LEU A 773 -30.62 25.48 -14.39
N ASP A 774 -29.79 26.50 -14.16
CA ASP A 774 -30.22 27.80 -13.64
C ASP A 774 -31.12 28.56 -14.64
N ALA A 775 -30.91 28.40 -15.95
CA ALA A 775 -31.79 28.95 -16.98
C ALA A 775 -33.14 28.22 -17.04
N ALA A 776 -33.13 26.89 -16.89
CA ALA A 776 -34.35 26.09 -16.82
C ALA A 776 -35.19 26.42 -15.58
N LEU A 777 -34.54 26.53 -14.41
CA LEU A 777 -35.18 26.87 -13.14
C LEU A 777 -35.86 28.25 -13.19
N ARG A 778 -35.22 29.24 -13.84
CA ARG A 778 -35.81 30.57 -14.06
C ARG A 778 -37.08 30.56 -14.92
N SER A 779 -37.30 29.49 -15.67
CA SER A 779 -38.49 29.27 -16.49
C SER A 779 -39.48 28.29 -15.84
N ASN A 780 -39.31 28.00 -14.54
CA ASN A 780 -40.09 27.05 -13.74
C ASN A 780 -39.99 25.58 -14.19
N ASN A 781 -38.95 25.23 -14.94
CA ASN A 781 -38.68 23.85 -15.36
C ASN A 781 -37.61 23.24 -14.45
N HIS A 782 -37.96 22.10 -13.82
CA HIS A 782 -37.10 21.44 -12.84
C HIS A 782 -36.42 20.23 -13.48
N TYR A 783 -35.08 20.26 -13.57
CA TYR A 783 -34.28 19.19 -14.12
C TYR A 783 -33.12 18.81 -13.20
N GLU A 784 -32.73 17.55 -13.26
CA GLU A 784 -31.54 16.98 -12.62
C GLU A 784 -30.52 16.58 -13.69
N LEU A 785 -29.23 16.82 -13.43
CA LEU A 785 -28.14 16.38 -14.30
C LEU A 785 -27.82 14.91 -14.05
N VAL A 786 -27.89 14.10 -15.10
CA VAL A 786 -27.61 12.65 -15.08
C VAL A 786 -26.17 12.37 -15.50
N PHE A 787 -25.74 12.87 -16.66
CA PHE A 787 -24.38 12.70 -17.19
C PHE A 787 -23.84 14.01 -17.74
N GLU A 788 -22.51 14.18 -17.69
CA GLU A 788 -21.81 15.29 -18.32
C GLU A 788 -20.44 14.83 -18.83
N GLN A 789 -20.07 15.21 -20.05
CA GLN A 789 -18.76 14.96 -20.63
C GLN A 789 -18.39 16.03 -21.67
N ILE A 790 -17.10 16.35 -21.79
CA ILE A 790 -16.59 17.23 -22.86
C ILE A 790 -15.90 16.38 -23.92
N PHE A 791 -16.29 16.57 -25.18
CA PHE A 791 -15.63 15.98 -26.34
C PHE A 791 -15.29 17.08 -27.34
N GLY A 792 -14.00 17.39 -27.47
CA GLY A 792 -13.52 18.47 -28.34
C GLY A 792 -14.05 19.84 -27.90
N SER A 793 -14.71 20.56 -28.81
CA SER A 793 -15.27 21.89 -28.54
C SER A 793 -16.67 21.88 -27.91
N LEU A 794 -17.26 20.69 -27.70
CA LEU A 794 -18.63 20.50 -27.25
C LEU A 794 -18.70 19.78 -25.90
N ARG A 795 -19.65 20.20 -25.07
CA ARG A 795 -20.05 19.58 -23.81
C ARG A 795 -21.39 18.91 -24.01
N PHE A 796 -21.44 17.63 -23.68
CA PHE A 796 -22.60 16.77 -23.75
C PHE A 796 -23.17 16.59 -22.34
N GLY A 797 -24.50 16.61 -22.22
CA GLY A 797 -25.19 16.38 -20.97
C GLY A 797 -26.48 15.61 -21.18
N LEU A 798 -26.85 14.78 -20.21
CA LEU A 798 -28.19 14.18 -20.13
C LEU A 798 -28.87 14.71 -18.88
N LEU A 799 -30.05 15.32 -19.03
CA LEU A 799 -30.88 15.82 -17.94
C LEU A 799 -32.16 15.00 -17.83
N LYS A 800 -32.73 14.93 -16.63
CA LYS A 800 -34.01 14.27 -16.33
C LYS A 800 -34.95 15.25 -15.64
N THR A 801 -36.24 15.24 -16.01
CA THR A 801 -37.26 16.09 -15.37
C THR A 801 -37.54 15.63 -13.94
N ILE A 802 -37.67 16.58 -13.01
CA ILE A 802 -38.08 16.34 -11.63
C ILE A 802 -39.57 16.66 -11.50
N ILE A 803 -40.38 15.68 -11.07
CA ILE A 803 -41.78 15.93 -10.68
C ILE A 803 -41.74 16.49 -9.27
N PRO A 804 -42.26 17.70 -9.00
CA PRO A 804 -42.21 18.29 -7.67
C PRO A 804 -43.03 17.47 -6.66
N GLU A 805 -42.51 17.31 -5.44
CA GLU A 805 -43.15 16.55 -4.35
C GLU A 805 -44.46 17.23 -3.88
N LYS A 806 -45.51 16.43 -3.61
CA LYS A 806 -46.78 16.92 -3.07
C LYS A 806 -46.61 17.29 -1.58
N GLU A 807 -47.01 18.49 -1.18
CA GLU A 807 -46.94 18.94 0.23
C GLU A 807 -47.82 18.08 1.15
N LEU A 808 -47.27 17.67 2.29
CA LEU A 808 -47.98 16.97 3.37
C LEU A 808 -48.46 18.00 4.40
N ARG A 809 -49.78 18.08 4.62
CA ARG A 809 -50.36 19.02 5.60
C ARG A 809 -50.87 18.31 6.85
N VAL A 810 -50.49 18.82 8.02
CA VAL A 810 -50.90 18.27 9.32
C VAL A 810 -51.86 19.25 10.00
N PHE A 811 -53.07 18.80 10.31
CA PHE A 811 -54.07 19.57 11.03
C PHE A 811 -54.31 18.98 12.42
N GLN A 812 -54.26 19.81 13.45
CA GLN A 812 -54.64 19.41 14.81
C GLN A 812 -56.10 19.77 15.09
N VAL A 813 -56.88 18.78 15.52
CA VAL A 813 -58.29 18.98 15.88
C VAL A 813 -58.36 19.55 17.30
N THR A 814 -58.75 20.82 17.42
CA THR A 814 -58.72 21.55 18.71
C THR A 814 -60.08 21.59 19.43
N ASN A 815 -61.20 21.59 18.69
CA ASN A 815 -62.53 21.83 19.26
C ASN A 815 -63.49 20.65 19.08
N ASN A 816 -63.95 20.42 17.85
CA ASN A 816 -64.87 19.34 17.49
C ASN A 816 -64.50 18.85 16.09
N LEU A 817 -64.21 17.56 15.99
CA LEU A 817 -63.86 16.88 14.75
C LEU A 817 -64.87 17.13 13.62
N SER A 818 -66.18 17.10 13.91
CA SER A 818 -67.21 17.26 12.87
C SER A 818 -67.11 18.62 12.16
N SER A 819 -66.80 19.67 12.91
CA SER A 819 -66.63 21.02 12.36
C SER A 819 -65.33 21.16 11.56
N THR A 820 -64.24 20.50 11.99
CA THR A 820 -62.98 20.46 11.24
C THR A 820 -63.13 19.71 9.90
N LEU A 821 -63.89 18.61 9.90
CA LEU A 821 -64.15 17.83 8.69
C LEU A 821 -65.08 18.57 7.71
N GLU A 822 -66.09 19.30 8.18
CA GLU A 822 -66.90 20.18 7.33
C GLU A 822 -66.06 21.31 6.71
N LEU A 823 -65.12 21.87 7.46
CA LEU A 823 -64.21 22.90 6.95
C LEU A 823 -63.32 22.37 5.82
N LEU A 824 -62.70 21.19 6.01
CA LEU A 824 -61.88 20.51 5.00
C LEU A 824 -62.67 20.17 3.74
N LYS A 825 -63.95 19.78 3.88
CA LYS A 825 -64.85 19.57 2.73
C LYS A 825 -65.20 20.88 2.01
N SER A 826 -65.37 21.98 2.75
CA SER A 826 -65.76 23.27 2.18
C SER A 826 -64.62 23.99 1.43
N GLU A 827 -63.36 23.75 1.79
CA GLU A 827 -62.20 24.41 1.18
C GLU A 827 -61.72 23.77 -0.14
N LYS A 828 -62.42 22.77 -0.72
CA LYS A 828 -62.02 22.06 -1.96
C LYS A 828 -60.59 21.49 -1.92
N ILE A 829 -60.08 21.11 -0.74
CA ILE A 829 -58.71 20.59 -0.56
C ILE A 829 -58.53 19.16 -1.14
N LEU A 830 -59.59 18.50 -1.61
CA LEU A 830 -59.64 17.04 -1.69
C LEU A 830 -59.85 16.48 -3.09
N GLU A 831 -58.87 16.64 -3.97
CA GLU A 831 -58.66 15.61 -5.02
C GLU A 831 -57.22 15.08 -5.06
N ASP A 832 -56.20 15.80 -4.54
CA ASP A 832 -54.80 15.42 -4.75
C ASP A 832 -53.79 15.67 -3.61
N GLU A 833 -54.21 16.10 -2.42
CA GLU A 833 -53.31 16.36 -1.27
C GLU A 833 -53.30 15.25 -0.21
N ASN A 834 -52.13 14.98 0.40
CA ASN A 834 -52.00 14.08 1.55
C ASN A 834 -52.15 14.86 2.86
N VAL A 835 -53.14 14.52 3.68
CA VAL A 835 -53.46 15.23 4.92
C VAL A 835 -53.38 14.30 6.13
N ILE A 836 -52.72 14.75 7.21
CA ILE A 836 -52.68 14.06 8.50
C ILE A 836 -53.54 14.85 9.51
N LEU A 837 -54.51 14.17 10.15
CA LEU A 837 -55.32 14.74 11.22
C LEU A 837 -54.86 14.22 12.60
N VAL A 838 -54.45 15.13 13.47
CA VAL A 838 -54.07 14.82 14.85
C VAL A 838 -55.28 15.06 15.75
N ILE A 839 -55.92 13.98 16.20
CA ILE A 839 -57.14 14.00 17.00
C ILE A 839 -56.80 13.69 18.47
N PRO A 840 -57.17 14.53 19.45
CA PRO A 840 -57.02 14.22 20.87
C PRO A 840 -57.84 12.97 21.24
N ASN A 841 -57.26 12.08 22.05
CA ASN A 841 -57.89 10.80 22.40
C ASN A 841 -59.29 10.94 23.04
N SER A 842 -59.56 12.07 23.71
CA SER A 842 -60.87 12.40 24.29
C SER A 842 -61.98 12.67 23.25
N GLN A 843 -61.60 12.88 21.99
CA GLN A 843 -62.52 13.08 20.87
C GLN A 843 -62.60 11.85 19.95
N PHE A 844 -61.90 10.77 20.31
CA PHE A 844 -61.90 9.55 19.54
C PHE A 844 -63.21 8.78 19.78
N ASN A 845 -64.14 8.83 18.82
CA ASN A 845 -65.42 8.12 18.89
C ASN A 845 -65.71 7.37 17.59
N ALA A 846 -66.73 6.51 17.60
CA ALA A 846 -67.06 5.65 16.47
C ALA A 846 -67.34 6.38 15.14
N GLN A 847 -67.68 7.68 15.17
CA GLN A 847 -67.89 8.47 13.94
C GLN A 847 -66.59 8.73 13.17
N ILE A 848 -65.41 8.56 13.77
CA ILE A 848 -64.11 8.65 13.08
C ILE A 848 -63.89 7.51 12.10
N LEU A 849 -64.41 6.32 12.40
CA LEU A 849 -64.22 5.13 11.57
C LEU A 849 -65.13 5.11 10.32
N GLU A 850 -66.20 5.90 10.34
CA GLU A 850 -67.13 6.05 9.19
C GLU A 850 -66.68 7.11 8.18
N PHE A 851 -65.72 7.96 8.54
CA PHE A 851 -65.12 8.98 7.67
C PHE A 851 -63.82 8.45 7.06
#